data_AF-A0A9D6TRH3-F1
#
_entry.id   AF-A0A9D6TRH3-F1
#
_cell.length_a   1.000
_cell.length_b   1.000
_cell.length_c   1.000
_cell.angle_alpha   90.00
_cell.angle_beta   90.00
_cell.angle_gamma   90.00
#
_symmetry.space_group_name_H-M   'P 1'
#
loop_
_entity.id
_entity.type
_entity.pdbx_description
1 polymer ?
#
loop_
_entity_poly.entity_id
_entity_poly.type
_entity_poly.pdbx_seq_one_letter_code
_entity_poly.pdbx_strand_id
1 'polypeptide(L)'
;MARRFSFIISFLFAATLVVAAPPPGQVLVEVCEDGIPKNGAWPERATATETYLEDLFGLFELPQKYVSTGVRGDRAFPALVRATAHVTLPAGRHRLLLRSRGAARLLIDGKKLLETPFDQPRQFAVGNAGELPVEEQDTFLDLGPGYRFAPPGNREAWGEFEFSAGAGVDVVLETRLGGIEPKSKKPFRPELGETVVAVSLEGTREWRVLSPGSRQLRYTDADWAAYEAERRTRLDAMNTAARAARRAENAAYWDRRREAARAWLARTAEVAVPALPKGFPGHNAIDRFLAARIAQVSADYEPIKQRGGVDFFREIRPILEAKCFNCHQGGKVKGGLRLDQRASALHGGENDGPAVVPGQPGRSALFQRITSEDPEEVMPAKGDPLSAAERALVRRWIEEGAAWPDFPAGSFTLTALSDDLTFLRRVMLDTVGLTPGEAEIAAFLADRPADRRTRLIDRLLADPRGADHGMGYWLDVLAENPNLINPTLNNTGPFRWWLYESLLDNKPLDLFVTELIRLEGSERFGGPAGFGVATQNDVPLAAKGIILSSAFLGVEMKCARCHDAPTHTAKQKELFQLAAMLQTKPLKVPATSSVPLDHLRLGGREPLIEVTLPPGTTVAPAWPFARFCDEQTVASIAERPDDSRDRLAALITAPQNERFAQVMVNRVWERFMGRGLVETVGDWEKSTPTHPELLHWLAREFVRSGYDQKAIARLILTSHAYQRSADPQLIATGPLFTAPAPRRISAEQLVDSLFAATGKPFALEAVNLDVDSVRTIDNALDLGRARRAWMLASTSNERDRPSLTLPRIQAVAEVLEVFGWRGARPDPAPGVREVAANVLQPALLSNGTMMIWLTRLSDDHGLTEFALEDQPIERFVDRLFVRLLTRHPSAQEKQIYTDTLRPGYAARIVAAPAAGAAVPPARRRFVAWSNHMKSAANTLRLEEEAAARRGDPPTARLAADWRRRFEDVVWALLNAPEWTHLL
;
A
#
# COMPACT_ATOMS: atom_id res chain seq x y z
N MET A 1 -3.25 -45.74 31.01
CA MET A 1 -3.16 -46.48 32.29
C MET A 1 -3.48 -45.52 33.42
N ALA A 2 -4.55 -45.77 34.15
CA ALA A 2 -5.11 -44.88 35.17
C ALA A 2 -4.24 -44.84 36.45
N ARG A 3 -4.01 -43.66 37.02
CA ARG A 3 -3.58 -43.51 38.42
C ARG A 3 -4.44 -42.44 39.10
N ARG A 4 -5.30 -42.93 40.01
CA ARG A 4 -6.02 -42.15 41.03
C ARG A 4 -5.00 -41.66 42.07
N PHE A 5 -5.07 -40.39 42.44
CA PHE A 5 -4.56 -39.90 43.72
C PHE A 5 -5.63 -39.00 44.35
N SER A 6 -6.13 -39.45 45.51
CA SER A 6 -6.92 -38.63 46.44
C SER A 6 -6.04 -37.52 47.00
N PHE A 7 -6.58 -36.29 47.04
CA PHE A 7 -6.04 -35.23 47.89
C PHE A 7 -7.09 -34.75 48.89
N ILE A 8 -6.63 -34.68 50.13
CA ILE A 8 -7.29 -34.19 51.33
C ILE A 8 -7.53 -32.68 51.21
N ILE A 9 -8.69 -32.26 51.69
CA ILE A 9 -9.23 -30.90 51.69
C ILE A 9 -8.37 -29.98 52.56
N SER A 10 -7.80 -28.92 51.96
CA SER A 10 -7.40 -27.70 52.66
C SER A 10 -8.35 -26.58 52.26
N PHE A 11 -9.21 -26.15 53.19
CA PHE A 11 -10.01 -24.94 53.08
C PHE A 11 -9.09 -23.72 53.21
N LEU A 12 -8.61 -23.19 52.08
CA LEU A 12 -8.23 -21.78 51.99
C LEU A 12 -9.42 -21.02 51.40
N PHE A 13 -9.85 -19.96 52.09
CA PHE A 13 -10.82 -18.98 51.59
C PHE A 13 -10.40 -18.54 50.17
N ALA A 14 -11.15 -18.97 49.17
CA ALA A 14 -11.00 -18.47 47.81
C ALA A 14 -11.44 -17.00 47.82
N ALA A 15 -10.49 -16.08 47.61
CA ALA A 15 -10.83 -14.70 47.28
C ALA A 15 -11.77 -14.74 46.07
N THR A 16 -13.03 -14.36 46.26
CA THR A 16 -14.03 -14.35 45.21
C THR A 16 -13.58 -13.33 44.17
N LEU A 17 -13.32 -13.77 42.94
CA LEU A 17 -12.93 -12.89 41.84
C LEU A 17 -14.06 -11.87 41.64
N VAL A 18 -13.82 -10.60 41.93
CA VAL A 18 -14.80 -9.54 41.68
C VAL A 18 -14.73 -9.18 40.21
N VAL A 19 -15.79 -9.51 39.46
CA VAL A 19 -15.90 -9.26 38.03
C VAL A 19 -17.09 -8.33 37.74
N ALA A 20 -16.99 -7.51 36.70
CA ALA A 20 -18.10 -6.69 36.25
C ALA A 20 -19.26 -7.57 35.73
N ALA A 21 -20.50 -7.17 36.05
CA ALA A 21 -21.68 -7.90 35.58
C ALA A 21 -21.85 -7.73 34.06
N PRO A 22 -21.88 -8.83 33.28
CA PRO A 22 -22.06 -8.77 31.83
C PRO A 22 -23.53 -8.45 31.46
N PRO A 23 -23.79 -7.81 30.31
CA PRO A 23 -25.15 -7.66 29.81
C PRO A 23 -25.81 -9.03 29.52
N PRO A 24 -27.14 -9.18 29.70
CA PRO A 24 -27.83 -10.43 29.39
C PRO A 24 -27.61 -10.88 27.94
N GLY A 25 -27.29 -12.16 27.75
CA GLY A 25 -27.10 -12.75 26.42
C GLY A 25 -25.81 -12.32 25.70
N GLN A 26 -24.88 -11.64 26.37
CA GLN A 26 -23.62 -11.18 25.79
C GLN A 26 -22.42 -11.54 26.67
N VAL A 27 -21.25 -11.58 26.04
CA VAL A 27 -19.95 -11.76 26.67
C VAL A 27 -19.33 -10.38 26.85
N LEU A 28 -19.09 -9.97 28.10
CA LEU A 28 -18.29 -8.80 28.42
C LEU A 28 -16.81 -9.18 28.35
N VAL A 29 -16.07 -8.55 27.43
CA VAL A 29 -14.63 -8.71 27.30
C VAL A 29 -13.93 -7.49 27.90
N GLU A 30 -13.09 -7.72 28.90
CA GLU A 30 -12.24 -6.75 29.56
C GLU A 30 -10.79 -6.97 29.15
N VAL A 31 -10.10 -5.92 28.72
CA VAL A 31 -8.65 -5.91 28.52
C VAL A 31 -8.01 -5.20 29.71
N CYS A 32 -7.16 -5.91 30.44
CA CYS A 32 -6.50 -5.44 31.65
C CYS A 32 -4.99 -5.30 31.38
N GLU A 33 -4.52 -4.07 31.27
CA GLU A 33 -3.11 -3.74 31.00
C GLU A 33 -2.32 -3.46 32.30
N ASP A 34 -3.02 -3.11 33.39
CA ASP A 34 -2.42 -2.76 34.67
C ASP A 34 -2.50 -3.91 35.69
N GLY A 35 -1.48 -4.00 36.56
CA GLY A 35 -1.43 -4.98 37.67
C GLY A 35 -1.07 -6.41 37.26
N ILE A 36 -0.56 -6.63 36.03
CA ILE A 36 -0.26 -7.97 35.52
C ILE A 36 1.19 -8.39 35.87
N PRO A 37 1.42 -9.48 36.62
CA PRO A 37 2.76 -9.89 37.06
C PRO A 37 3.67 -10.33 35.91
N LYS A 38 4.91 -9.83 35.84
CA LYS A 38 5.89 -10.24 34.79
C LYS A 38 6.46 -11.65 34.96
N ASN A 39 6.31 -12.26 36.13
CA ASN A 39 6.89 -13.54 36.52
C ASN A 39 6.05 -14.77 36.12
N GLY A 40 4.99 -14.60 35.33
CA GLY A 40 4.13 -15.72 34.94
C GLY A 40 3.15 -16.19 36.02
N ALA A 41 2.79 -15.36 37.01
CA ALA A 41 1.72 -15.66 37.98
C ALA A 41 0.38 -14.99 37.63
N TRP A 42 -0.76 -15.61 37.98
CA TRP A 42 -2.08 -14.95 37.87
C TRP A 42 -2.10 -13.66 38.72
N PRO A 43 -2.68 -12.55 38.21
CA PRO A 43 -2.78 -11.32 38.99
C PRO A 43 -3.72 -11.51 40.20
N GLU A 44 -3.36 -10.94 41.35
CA GLU A 44 -4.26 -10.85 42.51
C GLU A 44 -5.43 -9.89 42.22
N ARG A 45 -5.14 -8.80 41.51
CA ARG A 45 -6.12 -7.83 41.01
C ARG A 45 -5.71 -7.36 39.62
N ALA A 46 -6.66 -7.36 38.68
CA ALA A 46 -6.48 -6.83 37.34
C ALA A 46 -7.63 -5.88 37.03
N THR A 47 -7.30 -4.64 36.65
CA THR A 47 -8.26 -3.58 36.35
C THR A 47 -8.42 -3.48 34.84
N ALA A 48 -9.67 -3.48 34.36
CA ALA A 48 -9.97 -3.26 32.96
C ALA A 48 -9.58 -1.83 32.56
N THR A 49 -8.75 -1.71 31.53
CA THR A 49 -8.43 -0.43 30.88
C THR A 49 -9.31 -0.19 29.65
N GLU A 50 -9.88 -1.26 29.09
CA GLU A 50 -10.78 -1.23 27.95
C GLU A 50 -11.79 -2.38 28.07
N THR A 51 -13.02 -2.16 27.59
CA THR A 51 -14.06 -3.18 27.56
C THR A 51 -14.82 -3.16 26.24
N TYR A 52 -15.22 -4.33 25.76
CA TYR A 52 -16.12 -4.47 24.61
C TYR A 52 -17.02 -5.70 24.75
N LEU A 53 -17.99 -5.85 23.85
CA LEU A 53 -19.00 -6.89 23.92
C LEU A 53 -18.85 -7.87 22.76
N GLU A 54 -19.06 -9.14 23.06
CA GLU A 54 -19.05 -10.26 22.12
C GLU A 54 -20.30 -11.13 22.31
N ASP A 55 -20.64 -11.93 21.30
CA ASP A 55 -21.83 -12.79 21.36
C ASP A 55 -21.50 -14.24 21.76
N LEU A 56 -20.21 -14.58 21.73
CA LEU A 56 -19.67 -15.93 21.86
C LEU A 56 -18.32 -15.88 22.58
N PHE A 57 -17.97 -16.92 23.32
CA PHE A 57 -16.63 -17.13 23.88
C PHE A 57 -15.65 -17.62 22.79
N GLY A 58 -15.54 -16.87 21.69
CA GLY A 58 -14.64 -17.14 20.58
C GLY A 58 -13.92 -15.87 20.17
N LEU A 59 -12.69 -15.71 20.66
CA LEU A 59 -11.87 -14.53 20.48
C LEU A 59 -10.59 -14.90 19.72
N PHE A 60 -10.26 -14.15 18.67
CA PHE A 60 -9.05 -14.38 17.87
C PHE A 60 -8.18 -13.14 17.62
N GLU A 61 -8.72 -11.95 17.92
CA GLU A 61 -8.03 -10.67 17.79
C GLU A 61 -8.62 -9.69 18.81
N LEU A 62 -7.81 -8.71 19.24
CA LEU A 62 -8.28 -7.61 20.07
C LEU A 62 -8.54 -6.36 19.20
N PRO A 63 -9.46 -5.47 19.63
CA PRO A 63 -9.51 -4.12 19.08
C PRO A 63 -8.12 -3.46 19.12
N GLN A 64 -7.85 -2.56 18.19
CA GLN A 64 -6.59 -1.83 18.14
C GLN A 64 -6.62 -0.69 19.16
N LYS A 65 -5.48 -0.44 19.84
CA LYS A 65 -5.35 0.69 20.76
C LYS A 65 -4.93 1.93 19.98
N TYR A 66 -5.58 3.06 20.23
CA TYR A 66 -5.27 4.34 19.61
C TYR A 66 -4.84 5.37 20.66
N VAL A 67 -3.76 6.11 20.40
CA VAL A 67 -3.33 7.25 21.22
C VAL A 67 -4.21 8.48 20.95
N SER A 68 -4.01 9.59 21.67
CA SER A 68 -4.85 10.80 21.55
C SER A 68 -4.91 11.37 20.13
N THR A 69 -3.86 11.21 19.31
CA THR A 69 -3.89 11.61 17.89
C THR A 69 -4.67 10.66 16.98
N GLY A 70 -5.20 9.56 17.51
CA GLY A 70 -5.92 8.54 16.73
C GLY A 70 -5.01 7.69 15.85
N VAL A 71 -3.71 7.65 16.12
CA VAL A 71 -2.81 6.69 15.50
C VAL A 71 -2.66 5.45 16.39
N ARG A 72 -2.32 4.29 15.80
CA ARG A 72 -2.15 3.05 16.56
C ARG A 72 -1.06 3.20 17.61
N GLY A 73 -1.37 2.81 18.84
CA GLY A 73 -0.48 2.86 20.00
C GLY A 73 -0.08 1.48 20.52
N ASP A 74 0.88 1.46 21.43
CA ASP A 74 1.29 0.24 22.12
C ASP A 74 0.30 -0.14 23.22
N ARG A 75 0.05 -1.44 23.34
CA ARG A 75 -0.58 -2.03 24.53
C ARG A 75 0.51 -2.42 25.53
N ALA A 76 0.21 -2.34 26.82
CA ALA A 76 1.16 -2.79 27.83
C ALA A 76 1.21 -4.33 27.85
N PHE A 77 2.41 -4.91 28.00
CA PHE A 77 2.58 -6.35 28.09
C PHE A 77 3.48 -6.76 29.27
N PRO A 78 3.16 -7.87 29.97
CA PRO A 78 2.02 -8.76 29.74
C PRO A 78 0.66 -8.10 30.06
N ALA A 79 -0.39 -8.53 29.35
CA ALA A 79 -1.78 -8.11 29.59
C ALA A 79 -2.64 -9.32 29.98
N LEU A 80 -3.83 -9.07 30.51
CA LEU A 80 -4.86 -10.08 30.76
C LEU A 80 -6.12 -9.71 29.99
N VAL A 81 -6.71 -10.68 29.30
CA VAL A 81 -8.05 -10.57 28.72
C VAL A 81 -8.99 -11.41 29.56
N ARG A 82 -10.09 -10.81 30.01
CA ARG A 82 -11.15 -11.51 30.75
C ARG A 82 -12.44 -11.43 29.96
N ALA A 83 -13.04 -12.57 29.64
CA ALA A 83 -14.34 -12.68 29.02
C ALA A 83 -15.33 -13.28 30.02
N THR A 84 -16.45 -12.59 30.27
CA THR A 84 -17.42 -12.98 31.31
C THR A 84 -18.84 -12.96 30.75
N ALA A 85 -19.62 -13.98 31.06
CA ALA A 85 -21.03 -14.04 30.71
C ALA A 85 -21.82 -14.90 31.69
N HIS A 86 -23.11 -14.59 31.85
CA HIS A 86 -24.06 -15.49 32.50
C HIS A 86 -24.61 -16.46 31.45
N VAL A 87 -24.43 -17.78 31.65
CA VAL A 87 -24.74 -18.80 30.65
C VAL A 87 -25.75 -19.80 31.21
N THR A 88 -26.80 -20.07 30.43
CA THR A 88 -27.77 -21.13 30.71
C THR A 88 -27.69 -22.20 29.63
N LEU A 89 -27.52 -23.45 30.04
CA LEU A 89 -27.58 -24.62 29.17
C LEU A 89 -28.68 -25.58 29.65
N PRO A 90 -29.11 -26.55 28.81
CA PRO A 90 -29.99 -27.62 29.26
C PRO A 90 -29.44 -28.32 30.51
N ALA A 91 -30.32 -28.88 31.33
CA ALA A 91 -29.87 -29.71 32.44
C ALA A 91 -29.13 -30.93 31.91
N GLY A 92 -28.00 -31.28 32.53
CA GLY A 92 -27.23 -32.44 32.13
C GLY A 92 -25.72 -32.27 32.29
N ARG A 93 -24.99 -33.35 32.03
CA ARG A 93 -23.52 -33.37 32.08
C ARG A 93 -22.92 -33.06 30.72
N HIS A 94 -22.38 -31.85 30.58
CA HIS A 94 -21.84 -31.35 29.32
C HIS A 94 -20.32 -31.36 29.33
N ARG A 95 -19.72 -31.51 28.15
CA ARG A 95 -18.27 -31.43 27.97
C ARG A 95 -17.90 -30.01 27.57
N LEU A 96 -16.91 -29.43 28.23
CA LEU A 96 -16.38 -28.10 27.98
C LEU A 96 -14.93 -28.21 27.50
N LEU A 97 -14.56 -27.35 26.56
CA LEU A 97 -13.23 -27.20 25.99
C LEU A 97 -12.77 -25.77 26.23
N LEU A 98 -11.55 -25.62 26.73
CA LEU A 98 -10.80 -24.38 26.82
C LEU A 98 -9.64 -24.45 25.83
N ARG A 99 -9.57 -23.50 24.90
CA ARG A 99 -8.44 -23.30 23.98
C ARG A 99 -7.88 -21.89 24.16
N SER A 100 -6.55 -21.76 24.18
CA SER A 100 -5.86 -20.47 24.23
C SER A 100 -4.40 -20.62 23.84
N ARG A 101 -3.81 -19.59 23.22
CA ARG A 101 -2.36 -19.50 23.00
C ARG A 101 -1.60 -19.15 24.27
N GLY A 102 -2.11 -18.18 25.02
CA GLY A 102 -1.59 -17.81 26.33
C GLY A 102 -2.04 -18.78 27.43
N ALA A 103 -1.46 -18.61 28.63
CA ALA A 103 -1.96 -19.23 29.84
C ALA A 103 -3.40 -18.76 30.08
N ALA A 104 -4.33 -19.69 30.21
CA ALA A 104 -5.75 -19.41 30.33
C ALA A 104 -6.37 -20.23 31.45
N ARG A 105 -7.41 -19.71 32.08
CA ARG A 105 -8.25 -20.43 33.04
C ARG A 105 -9.72 -20.17 32.77
N LEU A 106 -10.53 -21.22 32.89
CA LEU A 106 -11.98 -21.18 32.83
C LEU A 106 -12.51 -21.37 34.26
N LEU A 107 -13.28 -20.41 34.74
CA LEU A 107 -13.98 -20.47 36.01
C LEU A 107 -15.48 -20.55 35.77
N ILE A 108 -16.16 -21.37 36.58
CA ILE A 108 -17.63 -21.41 36.67
C ILE A 108 -18.01 -21.11 38.12
N ASP A 109 -18.86 -20.11 38.32
CA ASP A 109 -19.27 -19.60 39.65
C ASP A 109 -18.07 -19.32 40.57
N GLY A 110 -17.03 -18.71 40.00
CA GLY A 110 -15.78 -18.36 40.68
C GLY A 110 -14.84 -19.54 40.97
N LYS A 111 -15.19 -20.78 40.60
CA LYS A 111 -14.34 -21.97 40.79
C LYS A 111 -13.66 -22.35 39.49
N LYS A 112 -12.32 -22.51 39.53
CA LYS A 112 -11.53 -22.95 38.37
C LYS A 112 -11.93 -24.36 37.95
N LEU A 113 -12.38 -24.50 36.71
CA LEU A 113 -12.71 -25.78 36.07
C LEU A 113 -11.57 -26.29 35.18
N LEU A 114 -11.11 -25.46 34.24
CA LEU A 114 -10.07 -25.80 33.26
C LEU A 114 -8.93 -24.77 33.32
N GLU A 115 -7.72 -25.20 32.96
CA GLU A 115 -6.55 -24.33 32.90
C GLU A 115 -5.57 -24.82 31.82
N THR A 116 -5.01 -23.88 31.06
CA THR A 116 -3.84 -24.10 30.20
C THR A 116 -2.59 -23.54 30.91
N PRO A 117 -1.42 -24.18 30.79
CA PRO A 117 -0.25 -23.87 31.62
C PRO A 117 0.36 -22.50 31.32
N PHE A 118 1.08 -21.93 32.31
CA PHE A 118 1.89 -20.71 32.17
C PHE A 118 3.15 -20.91 31.34
N ASP A 119 3.88 -21.97 31.66
CA ASP A 119 5.11 -22.27 30.96
C ASP A 119 4.76 -22.70 29.54
N GLN A 120 5.48 -22.13 28.56
CA GLN A 120 5.68 -22.86 27.32
C GLN A 120 6.24 -24.23 27.71
N PRO A 121 5.59 -25.35 27.32
CA PRO A 121 6.12 -26.67 27.63
C PRO A 121 7.59 -26.70 27.22
N ARG A 122 8.48 -27.39 27.97
CA ARG A 122 9.94 -27.32 27.72
C ARG A 122 10.34 -27.56 26.26
N GLN A 123 9.54 -28.29 25.51
CA GLN A 123 9.68 -28.50 24.06
C GLN A 123 9.53 -27.21 23.21
N PHE A 124 8.78 -26.21 23.67
CA PHE A 124 8.56 -24.89 23.03
C PHE A 124 9.47 -23.78 23.57
N ALA A 125 10.28 -24.05 24.61
CA ALA A 125 11.07 -23.02 25.28
C ALA A 125 12.28 -22.56 24.43
N VAL A 126 12.26 -21.30 24.01
CA VAL A 126 13.33 -20.67 23.21
C VAL A 126 14.61 -20.51 24.04
N GLY A 127 15.73 -21.01 23.52
CA GLY A 127 17.07 -20.70 24.07
C GLY A 127 18.03 -21.87 24.23
N ASN A 128 17.66 -23.08 23.85
CA ASN A 128 18.56 -24.08 23.26
C ASN A 128 17.98 -24.39 21.87
N ALA A 129 18.71 -25.08 20.99
CA ALA A 129 18.18 -25.57 19.72
C ALA A 129 17.05 -26.63 19.90
N GLY A 130 16.02 -26.30 20.66
CA GLY A 130 14.82 -27.10 20.89
C GLY A 130 13.93 -26.98 19.68
N GLU A 131 14.35 -27.65 18.62
CA GLU A 131 13.54 -27.82 17.43
C GLU A 131 12.33 -28.70 17.80
N LEU A 132 11.12 -28.16 17.76
CA LEU A 132 9.90 -28.94 17.97
C LEU A 132 9.81 -30.04 16.88
N PRO A 133 9.44 -31.28 17.20
CA PRO A 133 9.14 -32.27 16.19
C PRO A 133 7.88 -31.88 15.40
N VAL A 134 7.85 -32.19 14.11
CA VAL A 134 6.63 -32.03 13.30
C VAL A 134 5.60 -33.12 13.68
N GLU A 135 6.10 -34.28 14.09
CA GLU A 135 5.33 -35.48 14.45
C GLU A 135 4.62 -35.36 15.80
N GLU A 136 5.10 -34.52 16.73
CA GLU A 136 4.41 -34.28 18.00
C GLU A 136 3.00 -33.70 17.81
N GLN A 137 2.72 -33.08 16.65
CA GLN A 137 1.40 -32.57 16.29
C GLN A 137 0.38 -33.71 16.09
N ASP A 138 0.83 -34.96 15.92
CA ASP A 138 -0.03 -36.14 15.92
C ASP A 138 -0.55 -36.49 17.33
N THR A 139 -0.06 -35.82 18.38
CA THR A 139 -0.55 -36.00 19.75
C THR A 139 -1.52 -34.91 20.20
N PHE A 140 -1.83 -33.95 19.32
CA PHE A 140 -2.81 -32.91 19.62
C PHE A 140 -4.17 -33.54 19.93
N LEU A 141 -4.92 -32.86 20.80
CA LEU A 141 -6.19 -33.35 21.29
C LEU A 141 -7.13 -33.68 20.13
N ASP A 142 -7.79 -34.83 20.22
CA ASP A 142 -8.77 -35.29 19.25
C ASP A 142 -9.97 -35.84 20.00
N LEU A 143 -11.08 -35.11 19.90
CA LEU A 143 -12.33 -35.44 20.59
C LEU A 143 -13.33 -36.15 19.67
N GLY A 144 -12.88 -36.63 18.51
CA GLY A 144 -13.64 -37.44 17.57
C GLY A 144 -14.07 -36.71 16.28
N PRO A 145 -14.95 -37.35 15.48
CA PRO A 145 -15.34 -36.84 14.17
C PRO A 145 -15.95 -35.43 14.22
N GLY A 146 -15.48 -34.53 13.35
CA GLY A 146 -15.95 -33.15 13.27
C GLY A 146 -15.30 -32.19 14.28
N TYR A 147 -14.34 -32.66 15.08
CA TYR A 147 -13.52 -31.81 15.94
C TYR A 147 -12.57 -30.95 15.12
N ARG A 148 -12.61 -29.62 15.32
CA ARG A 148 -11.62 -28.68 14.77
C ARG A 148 -10.32 -28.77 15.55
N PHE A 149 -9.21 -29.10 14.88
CA PHE A 149 -7.88 -29.16 15.50
C PHE A 149 -7.37 -27.76 15.91
N ALA A 150 -6.53 -27.72 16.95
CA ALA A 150 -5.91 -26.49 17.42
C ALA A 150 -4.93 -25.92 16.38
N PRO A 151 -5.00 -24.61 16.06
CA PRO A 151 -3.95 -23.98 15.27
C PRO A 151 -2.61 -23.96 16.01
N PRO A 152 -1.50 -23.76 15.30
CA PRO A 152 -0.15 -23.70 15.88
C PRO A 152 -0.05 -22.79 17.10
N GLY A 153 0.64 -23.28 18.14
CA GLY A 153 0.89 -22.54 19.39
C GLY A 153 -0.29 -22.46 20.37
N ASN A 154 -1.49 -22.92 20.01
CA ASN A 154 -2.62 -22.98 20.93
C ASN A 154 -2.54 -24.24 21.82
N ARG A 155 -3.07 -24.12 23.04
CA ARG A 155 -3.15 -25.19 24.03
C ARG A 155 -4.59 -25.45 24.40
N GLU A 156 -4.85 -26.68 24.82
CA GLU A 156 -6.20 -27.15 25.07
C GLU A 156 -6.31 -27.86 26.42
N ALA A 157 -7.43 -27.66 27.08
CA ALA A 157 -7.88 -28.45 28.21
C ALA A 157 -9.38 -28.74 28.03
N TRP A 158 -9.85 -29.92 28.40
CA TRP A 158 -11.28 -30.25 28.36
C TRP A 158 -11.70 -30.99 29.63
N GLY A 159 -12.98 -30.91 29.97
CA GLY A 159 -13.56 -31.58 31.13
C GLY A 159 -15.09 -31.58 31.08
N GLU A 160 -15.72 -32.15 32.09
CA GLU A 160 -17.18 -32.22 32.22
C GLU A 160 -17.69 -31.28 33.31
N PHE A 161 -18.86 -30.67 33.09
CA PHE A 161 -19.57 -29.87 34.08
C PHE A 161 -21.07 -30.17 34.00
N GLU A 162 -21.71 -30.27 35.16
CA GLU A 162 -23.13 -30.61 35.29
C GLU A 162 -23.96 -29.34 35.48
N PHE A 163 -24.80 -29.01 34.48
CA PHE A 163 -25.71 -27.87 34.54
C PHE A 163 -27.02 -28.29 35.19
N SER A 164 -27.49 -27.48 36.15
CA SER A 164 -28.78 -27.68 36.81
C SER A 164 -29.91 -27.05 36.00
N ALA A 165 -31.08 -27.67 36.00
CA ALA A 165 -32.25 -27.19 35.24
C ALA A 165 -32.61 -25.74 35.63
N GLY A 166 -32.60 -24.83 34.64
CA GLY A 166 -33.02 -23.44 34.82
C GLY A 166 -32.05 -22.56 35.63
N ALA A 167 -30.94 -23.10 36.12
CA ALA A 167 -29.89 -22.33 36.79
C ALA A 167 -28.86 -21.88 35.74
N GLY A 168 -28.78 -20.58 35.48
CA GLY A 168 -27.62 -20.04 34.78
C GLY A 168 -26.41 -19.96 35.71
N VAL A 169 -25.22 -20.06 35.13
CA VAL A 169 -23.94 -19.99 35.86
C VAL A 169 -23.09 -18.86 35.32
N ASP A 170 -22.23 -18.31 36.16
CA ASP A 170 -21.28 -17.29 35.73
C ASP A 170 -20.04 -17.95 35.15
N VAL A 171 -19.82 -17.75 33.86
CA VAL A 171 -18.66 -18.27 33.13
C VAL A 171 -17.64 -17.15 32.96
N VAL A 172 -16.43 -17.37 33.46
CA VAL A 172 -15.29 -16.44 33.34
C VAL A 172 -14.14 -17.15 32.66
N LEU A 173 -13.74 -16.66 31.49
CA LEU A 173 -12.52 -17.02 30.79
C LEU A 173 -11.49 -15.91 31.06
N GLU A 174 -10.33 -16.26 31.60
CA GLU A 174 -9.19 -15.36 31.68
C GLU A 174 -8.03 -15.92 30.86
N THR A 175 -7.43 -15.12 30.00
CA THR A 175 -6.23 -15.47 29.24
C THR A 175 -5.18 -14.38 29.34
N ARG A 176 -3.91 -14.78 29.46
CA ARG A 176 -2.78 -13.85 29.50
C ARG A 176 -2.17 -13.68 28.13
N LEU A 177 -1.90 -12.44 27.77
CA LEU A 177 -1.24 -12.08 26.52
C LEU A 177 0.23 -11.72 26.73
N GLY A 178 1.09 -12.30 25.90
CA GLY A 178 2.52 -12.10 25.94
C GLY A 178 3.16 -12.69 27.20
N GLY A 179 4.26 -12.06 27.64
CA GLY A 179 5.09 -12.51 28.76
C GLY A 179 6.51 -11.97 28.60
N ILE A 180 7.38 -12.24 29.58
CA ILE A 180 8.79 -11.83 29.51
C ILE A 180 9.65 -13.07 29.33
N GLU A 181 10.47 -13.10 28.27
CA GLU A 181 11.40 -14.19 28.05
C GLU A 181 12.41 -14.24 29.22
N PRO A 182 12.56 -15.38 29.91
CA PRO A 182 13.40 -15.47 31.11
C PRO A 182 14.85 -15.06 30.88
N LYS A 183 15.40 -15.37 29.70
CA LYS A 183 16.81 -15.11 29.33
C LYS A 183 17.04 -13.66 28.89
N SER A 184 16.39 -13.20 27.82
CA SER A 184 16.65 -11.85 27.28
C SER A 184 15.92 -10.72 28.02
N LYS A 185 14.94 -11.06 28.87
CA LYS A 185 14.01 -10.10 29.51
C LYS A 185 13.17 -9.30 28.51
N LYS A 186 13.10 -9.72 27.25
CA LYS A 186 12.29 -9.09 26.21
C LYS A 186 10.86 -9.66 26.18
N PRO A 187 9.86 -8.89 25.73
CA PRO A 187 8.50 -9.37 25.65
C PRO A 187 8.29 -10.38 24.51
N PHE A 188 7.50 -11.43 24.78
CA PHE A 188 6.92 -12.29 23.75
C PHE A 188 5.88 -11.56 22.91
N ARG A 189 5.61 -12.06 21.70
CA ARG A 189 4.55 -11.51 20.85
C ARG A 189 3.19 -11.65 21.55
N PRO A 190 2.41 -10.56 21.66
CA PRO A 190 1.19 -10.53 22.46
C PRO A 190 -0.05 -10.89 21.63
N GLU A 191 -0.14 -12.16 21.25
CA GLU A 191 -1.23 -12.63 20.39
C GLU A 191 -2.24 -13.48 21.15
N LEU A 192 -3.52 -13.27 20.84
CA LEU A 192 -4.63 -14.02 21.42
C LEU A 192 -4.66 -15.47 20.92
N GLY A 193 -4.20 -15.71 19.69
CA GLY A 193 -4.42 -16.99 19.01
C GLY A 193 -5.90 -17.31 18.91
N GLU A 194 -6.26 -18.59 18.87
CA GLU A 194 -7.66 -19.02 18.90
C GLU A 194 -8.07 -19.24 20.37
N THR A 195 -8.51 -18.18 21.04
CA THR A 195 -8.97 -18.25 22.43
C THR A 195 -10.47 -18.55 22.47
N VAL A 196 -10.82 -19.79 22.82
CA VAL A 196 -12.18 -20.32 22.68
C VAL A 196 -12.61 -21.07 23.93
N VAL A 197 -13.86 -20.87 24.35
CA VAL A 197 -14.61 -21.83 25.17
C VAL A 197 -15.65 -22.49 24.28
N ALA A 198 -15.59 -23.81 24.15
CA ALA A 198 -16.55 -24.59 23.38
C ALA A 198 -17.25 -25.64 24.26
N VAL A 199 -18.46 -26.03 23.87
CA VAL A 199 -19.30 -27.00 24.57
C VAL A 199 -19.77 -28.10 23.63
N SER A 200 -19.81 -29.32 24.14
CA SER A 200 -20.53 -30.43 23.54
C SER A 200 -21.61 -30.89 24.52
N LEU A 201 -22.87 -30.74 24.10
CA LEU A 201 -24.03 -31.05 24.93
C LEU A 201 -24.11 -32.56 25.19
N GLU A 202 -24.72 -32.93 26.32
CA GLU A 202 -24.94 -34.31 26.70
C GLU A 202 -25.65 -35.08 25.58
N GLY A 203 -25.19 -36.29 25.29
CA GLY A 203 -25.74 -37.11 24.20
C GLY A 203 -25.31 -36.72 22.78
N THR A 204 -24.54 -35.63 22.62
CA THR A 204 -24.05 -35.18 21.30
C THR A 204 -22.53 -35.36 21.17
N ARG A 205 -22.05 -35.45 19.92
CA ARG A 205 -20.61 -35.39 19.59
C ARG A 205 -20.17 -34.07 18.96
N GLU A 206 -21.14 -33.20 18.68
CA GLU A 206 -20.90 -31.90 18.06
C GLU A 206 -20.31 -30.93 19.09
N TRP A 207 -19.37 -30.11 18.65
CA TRP A 207 -18.81 -29.00 19.43
C TRP A 207 -19.36 -27.68 18.91
N ARG A 208 -19.69 -26.78 19.82
CA ARG A 208 -20.16 -25.43 19.52
C ARG A 208 -19.40 -24.42 20.36
N VAL A 209 -19.13 -23.24 19.82
CA VAL A 209 -18.57 -22.15 20.62
C VAL A 209 -19.63 -21.73 21.65
N LEU A 210 -19.24 -21.60 22.91
CA LEU A 210 -20.15 -21.31 24.01
C LEU A 210 -20.78 -19.92 23.81
N SER A 211 -22.11 -19.84 23.92
CA SER A 211 -22.87 -18.59 23.83
C SER A 211 -23.70 -18.39 25.10
N PRO A 212 -23.76 -17.16 25.64
CA PRO A 212 -24.77 -16.77 26.62
C PRO A 212 -26.13 -16.44 25.99
N GLY A 213 -26.22 -16.31 24.66
CA GLY A 213 -27.42 -15.89 23.94
C GLY A 213 -28.01 -16.96 23.02
N SER A 214 -28.84 -16.56 22.07
CA SER A 214 -29.50 -17.45 21.09
C SER A 214 -28.58 -17.85 19.93
N ARG A 215 -27.46 -17.15 19.73
CA ARG A 215 -26.52 -17.41 18.63
C ARG A 215 -25.88 -18.79 18.80
N GLN A 216 -25.88 -19.57 17.74
CA GLN A 216 -25.25 -20.90 17.69
C GLN A 216 -24.16 -20.89 16.63
N LEU A 217 -22.98 -21.44 16.97
CA LEU A 217 -21.87 -21.59 16.05
C LEU A 217 -21.24 -22.96 16.24
N ARG A 218 -21.30 -23.82 15.21
CA ARG A 218 -20.60 -25.11 15.26
C ARG A 218 -19.11 -24.85 15.15
N TYR A 219 -18.32 -25.57 15.93
CA TYR A 219 -16.88 -25.38 15.99
C TYR A 219 -16.17 -26.26 14.96
N THR A 220 -16.40 -25.92 13.69
CA THR A 220 -15.80 -26.56 12.51
C THR A 220 -14.95 -25.56 11.73
N ASP A 221 -14.08 -26.02 10.82
CA ASP A 221 -13.21 -25.11 10.05
C ASP A 221 -13.98 -24.10 9.19
N ALA A 222 -15.05 -24.56 8.52
CA ALA A 222 -15.86 -23.71 7.64
C ALA A 222 -16.65 -22.65 8.43
N ASP A 223 -17.35 -23.07 9.48
CA ASP A 223 -18.15 -22.15 10.30
C ASP A 223 -17.27 -21.16 11.07
N TRP A 224 -16.09 -21.59 11.54
CA TRP A 224 -15.14 -20.71 12.20
C TRP A 224 -14.55 -19.67 11.23
N ALA A 225 -14.20 -20.06 10.00
CA ALA A 225 -13.71 -19.11 9.00
C ALA A 225 -14.77 -18.04 8.64
N ALA A 226 -16.03 -18.44 8.50
CA ALA A 226 -17.14 -17.50 8.30
C ALA A 226 -17.32 -16.55 9.50
N TYR A 227 -17.24 -17.09 10.72
CA TYR A 227 -17.28 -16.32 11.95
C TYR A 227 -16.14 -15.31 12.07
N GLU A 228 -14.90 -15.70 11.76
CA GLU A 228 -13.75 -14.80 11.76
C GLU A 228 -13.94 -13.65 10.77
N ALA A 229 -14.44 -13.92 9.56
CA ALA A 229 -14.67 -12.89 8.55
C ALA A 229 -15.73 -11.87 9.00
N GLU A 230 -16.86 -12.35 9.53
CA GLU A 230 -17.90 -11.49 10.11
C GLU A 230 -17.35 -10.65 11.26
N ARG A 231 -16.63 -11.30 12.19
CA ARG A 231 -16.16 -10.63 13.40
C ARG A 231 -15.03 -9.64 13.14
N ARG A 232 -14.16 -9.89 12.15
CA ARG A 232 -13.18 -8.89 11.66
C ARG A 232 -13.87 -7.63 11.14
N THR A 233 -14.99 -7.78 10.42
CA THR A 233 -15.78 -6.62 9.96
C THR A 233 -16.30 -5.80 11.14
N ARG A 234 -16.76 -6.46 12.21
CA ARG A 234 -17.17 -5.79 13.47
C ARG A 234 -16.00 -5.07 14.14
N LEU A 235 -14.83 -5.73 14.25
CA LEU A 235 -13.62 -5.13 14.81
C LEU A 235 -13.16 -3.92 14.00
N ASP A 236 -13.20 -3.98 12.67
CA ASP A 236 -12.85 -2.86 11.78
C ASP A 236 -13.78 -1.65 12.02
N ALA A 237 -15.07 -1.89 12.24
CA ALA A 237 -16.02 -0.83 12.62
C ALA A 237 -15.71 -0.22 13.99
N MET A 238 -15.41 -1.06 15.00
CA MET A 238 -15.01 -0.60 16.33
C MET A 238 -13.71 0.22 16.29
N ASN A 239 -12.71 -0.26 15.55
CA ASN A 239 -11.43 0.40 15.36
C ASN A 239 -11.61 1.76 14.67
N THR A 240 -12.48 1.83 13.66
CA THR A 240 -12.81 3.09 12.98
C THR A 240 -13.47 4.09 13.92
N ALA A 241 -14.43 3.65 14.74
CA ALA A 241 -15.08 4.50 15.73
C ALA A 241 -14.10 4.99 16.82
N ALA A 242 -13.28 4.09 17.38
CA ALA A 242 -12.27 4.44 18.38
C ALA A 242 -11.25 5.44 17.86
N ARG A 243 -10.76 5.22 16.63
CA ARG A 243 -9.84 6.11 15.94
C ARG A 243 -10.45 7.49 15.68
N ALA A 244 -11.70 7.56 15.25
CA ALA A 244 -12.42 8.82 15.05
C ALA A 244 -12.62 9.58 16.37
N ALA A 245 -12.99 8.88 17.44
CA ALA A 245 -13.17 9.48 18.77
C ALA A 245 -11.87 10.11 19.29
N ARG A 246 -10.73 9.41 19.16
CA ARG A 246 -9.43 9.96 19.53
C ARG A 246 -9.05 11.18 18.69
N ARG A 247 -9.20 11.12 17.36
CA ARG A 247 -8.89 12.27 16.48
C ARG A 247 -9.67 13.53 16.85
N ALA A 248 -10.92 13.39 17.31
CA ALA A 248 -11.74 14.51 17.72
C ALA A 248 -11.14 15.30 18.90
N GLU A 249 -10.31 14.67 19.74
CA GLU A 249 -9.60 15.33 20.86
C GLU A 249 -8.65 16.44 20.36
N ASN A 250 -8.19 16.38 19.11
CA ASN A 250 -7.29 17.37 18.50
C ASN A 250 -7.97 18.28 17.46
N ALA A 251 -9.30 18.27 17.37
CA ALA A 251 -10.05 19.04 16.36
C ALA A 251 -9.74 20.55 16.42
N ALA A 252 -9.64 21.12 17.63
CA ALA A 252 -9.35 22.54 17.82
C ALA A 252 -8.00 22.98 17.21
N TYR A 253 -6.98 22.11 17.21
CA TYR A 253 -5.72 22.40 16.54
C TYR A 253 -5.90 22.45 15.01
N TRP A 254 -6.61 21.48 14.45
CA TRP A 254 -6.86 21.41 13.01
C TRP A 254 -7.80 22.51 12.52
N ASP A 255 -8.77 22.95 13.32
CA ASP A 255 -9.63 24.08 12.97
C ASP A 255 -8.81 25.37 12.84
N ARG A 256 -7.87 25.64 13.76
CA ARG A 256 -6.93 26.76 13.64
C ARG A 256 -6.06 26.67 12.39
N ARG A 257 -5.57 25.47 12.05
CA ARG A 257 -4.81 25.21 10.81
C ARG A 257 -5.65 25.54 9.56
N ARG A 258 -6.94 25.18 9.57
CA ARG A 258 -7.88 25.46 8.48
C ARG A 258 -8.21 26.95 8.36
N GLU A 259 -8.35 27.65 9.49
CA GLU A 259 -8.49 29.11 9.50
C GLU A 259 -7.27 29.81 8.92
N ALA A 260 -6.06 29.40 9.31
CA ALA A 260 -4.82 29.94 8.76
C ALA A 260 -4.73 29.75 7.23
N ALA A 261 -5.14 28.58 6.72
CA ALA A 261 -5.21 28.31 5.29
C ALA A 261 -6.23 29.22 4.57
N ARG A 262 -7.44 29.39 5.12
CA ARG A 262 -8.45 30.31 4.58
C ARG A 262 -7.97 31.76 4.57
N ALA A 263 -7.33 32.22 5.64
CA ALA A 263 -6.77 33.56 5.74
C ALA A 263 -5.65 33.78 4.71
N TRP A 264 -4.79 32.78 4.50
CA TRP A 264 -3.76 32.84 3.46
C TRP A 264 -4.35 32.90 2.05
N LEU A 265 -5.38 32.10 1.75
CA LEU A 265 -6.08 32.15 0.45
C LEU A 265 -6.73 33.52 0.20
N ALA A 266 -7.32 34.13 1.22
CA ALA A 266 -8.01 35.42 1.11
C ALA A 266 -7.06 36.60 0.85
N ARG A 267 -5.80 36.52 1.29
CA ARG A 267 -4.78 37.58 1.10
C ARG A 267 -3.88 37.37 -0.12
N THR A 268 -3.99 36.25 -0.81
CA THR A 268 -3.18 35.92 -1.99
C THR A 268 -4.01 36.04 -3.26
N ALA A 269 -3.37 36.46 -4.35
CA ALA A 269 -4.04 36.65 -5.63
C ALA A 269 -4.72 35.37 -6.13
N GLU A 270 -5.88 35.54 -6.77
CA GLU A 270 -6.64 34.46 -7.38
C GLU A 270 -6.06 34.11 -8.77
N VAL A 271 -6.16 32.84 -9.20
CA VAL A 271 -5.78 32.42 -10.56
C VAL A 271 -7.03 32.28 -11.42
N ALA A 272 -7.25 33.29 -12.26
CA ALA A 272 -8.43 33.36 -13.09
C ALA A 272 -8.52 32.16 -14.05
N VAL A 273 -9.66 31.47 -14.04
CA VAL A 273 -9.94 30.40 -15.00
C VAL A 273 -10.14 31.02 -16.40
N PRO A 274 -9.38 30.61 -17.42
CA PRO A 274 -9.48 31.19 -18.75
C PRO A 274 -10.84 30.91 -19.40
N ALA A 275 -11.23 31.76 -20.34
CA ALA A 275 -12.35 31.49 -21.22
C ALA A 275 -12.04 30.28 -22.11
N LEU A 276 -13.05 29.46 -22.43
CA LEU A 276 -12.89 28.32 -23.32
C LEU A 276 -12.64 28.81 -24.75
N PRO A 277 -11.49 28.49 -25.38
CA PRO A 277 -11.22 28.87 -26.76
C PRO A 277 -12.25 28.27 -27.73
N LYS A 278 -12.54 29.00 -28.82
CA LYS A 278 -13.52 28.58 -29.82
C LYS A 278 -13.13 27.24 -30.43
N GLY A 279 -14.08 26.30 -30.50
CA GLY A 279 -13.88 24.97 -31.09
C GLY A 279 -13.37 23.90 -30.13
N PHE A 280 -13.05 24.24 -28.88
CA PHE A 280 -12.67 23.28 -27.85
C PHE A 280 -13.89 22.80 -27.05
N PRO A 281 -14.02 21.50 -26.76
CA PRO A 281 -14.98 21.00 -25.79
C PRO A 281 -14.47 21.26 -24.36
N GLY A 282 -15.36 21.39 -23.39
CA GLY A 282 -14.97 21.48 -21.98
C GLY A 282 -16.15 21.32 -21.03
N HIS A 283 -15.91 20.66 -19.91
CA HIS A 283 -16.89 20.43 -18.85
C HIS A 283 -16.57 21.26 -17.60
N ASN A 284 -15.30 21.31 -17.20
CA ASN A 284 -14.88 22.04 -16.00
C ASN A 284 -13.66 22.96 -16.24
N ALA A 285 -13.11 23.55 -15.16
CA ALA A 285 -12.00 24.49 -15.24
C ALA A 285 -10.72 23.88 -15.83
N ILE A 286 -10.44 22.59 -15.58
CA ILE A 286 -9.27 21.90 -16.12
C ILE A 286 -9.30 21.93 -17.65
N ASP A 287 -10.45 21.61 -18.24
CA ASP A 287 -10.59 21.60 -19.71
C ASP A 287 -10.32 22.99 -20.31
N ARG A 288 -10.68 24.07 -19.60
CA ARG A 288 -10.45 25.45 -20.05
C ARG A 288 -8.96 25.80 -20.02
N PHE A 289 -8.26 25.45 -18.94
CA PHE A 289 -6.81 25.65 -18.85
C PHE A 289 -6.06 24.86 -19.92
N LEU A 290 -6.40 23.58 -20.11
CA LEU A 290 -5.77 22.74 -21.14
C LEU A 290 -6.06 23.29 -22.53
N ALA A 291 -7.31 23.65 -22.85
CA ALA A 291 -7.67 24.22 -24.14
C ALA A 291 -6.94 25.54 -24.43
N ALA A 292 -6.86 26.44 -23.43
CA ALA A 292 -6.12 27.69 -23.55
C ALA A 292 -4.63 27.43 -23.84
N ARG A 293 -4.01 26.48 -23.13
CA ARG A 293 -2.61 26.12 -23.35
C ARG A 293 -2.37 25.46 -24.70
N ILE A 294 -3.26 24.58 -25.15
CA ILE A 294 -3.19 23.97 -26.49
C ILE A 294 -3.28 25.06 -27.57
N ALA A 295 -4.21 26.00 -27.44
CA ALA A 295 -4.36 27.10 -28.39
C ALA A 295 -3.12 28.00 -28.44
N GLN A 296 -2.56 28.31 -27.27
CA GLN A 296 -1.31 29.09 -27.16
C GLN A 296 -0.14 28.38 -27.83
N VAL A 297 0.16 27.14 -27.43
CA VAL A 297 1.31 26.39 -27.97
C VAL A 297 1.11 26.09 -29.47
N SER A 298 -0.12 25.85 -29.91
CA SER A 298 -0.40 25.68 -31.35
C SER A 298 -0.06 26.94 -32.14
N ALA A 299 -0.33 28.13 -31.60
CA ALA A 299 0.03 29.40 -32.24
C ALA A 299 1.55 29.59 -32.30
N ASP A 300 2.28 29.19 -31.26
CA ASP A 300 3.75 29.24 -31.24
C ASP A 300 4.40 28.31 -32.27
N TYR A 301 3.74 27.20 -32.61
CA TYR A 301 4.18 26.25 -33.64
C TYR A 301 3.78 26.62 -35.07
N GLU A 302 2.89 27.61 -35.27
CA GLU A 302 2.38 27.98 -36.60
C GLU A 302 3.48 28.42 -37.59
N PRO A 303 4.51 29.21 -37.18
CA PRO A 303 5.61 29.57 -38.08
C PRO A 303 6.40 28.37 -38.62
N ILE A 304 6.51 27.30 -37.82
CA ILE A 304 7.21 26.06 -38.18
C ILE A 304 6.40 25.30 -39.24
N LYS A 305 5.08 25.16 -39.03
CA LYS A 305 4.17 24.44 -39.92
C LYS A 305 3.97 25.10 -41.28
N GLN A 306 3.83 26.43 -41.32
CA GLN A 306 3.52 27.15 -42.57
C GLN A 306 4.73 27.33 -43.48
N ARG A 307 5.97 27.33 -42.95
CA ARG A 307 7.18 27.68 -43.71
C ARG A 307 8.12 26.51 -44.00
N GLY A 308 7.84 25.31 -43.48
CA GLY A 308 8.82 24.22 -43.49
C GLY A 308 10.13 24.62 -42.79
N GLY A 309 9.99 25.41 -41.72
CA GLY A 309 11.10 26.00 -40.97
C GLY A 309 11.82 24.99 -40.08
N VAL A 310 12.98 25.39 -39.55
CA VAL A 310 13.83 24.58 -38.69
C VAL A 310 13.14 24.32 -37.35
N ASP A 311 12.91 23.05 -37.01
CA ASP A 311 12.31 22.66 -35.73
C ASP A 311 13.36 22.67 -34.62
N PHE A 312 13.18 23.52 -33.60
CA PHE A 312 14.15 23.62 -32.51
C PHE A 312 14.44 22.28 -31.82
N PHE A 313 13.42 21.49 -31.47
CA PHE A 313 13.61 20.27 -30.69
C PHE A 313 14.22 19.13 -31.52
N ARG A 314 13.86 19.05 -32.81
CA ARG A 314 14.37 18.01 -33.71
C ARG A 314 15.74 18.33 -34.27
N GLU A 315 16.02 19.60 -34.56
CA GLU A 315 17.16 20.01 -35.40
C GLU A 315 18.20 20.86 -34.64
N ILE A 316 17.80 21.72 -33.70
CA ILE A 316 18.73 22.63 -33.00
C ILE A 316 19.18 22.10 -31.64
N ARG A 317 18.23 21.60 -30.83
CA ARG A 317 18.49 21.09 -29.48
C ARG A 317 19.56 19.98 -29.45
N PRO A 318 19.58 18.99 -30.37
CA PRO A 318 20.64 17.98 -30.37
C PRO A 318 22.05 18.57 -30.53
N ILE A 319 22.19 19.65 -31.30
CA ILE A 319 23.46 20.36 -31.48
C ILE A 319 23.86 21.01 -30.15
N LEU A 320 22.93 21.71 -29.49
CA LEU A 320 23.21 22.37 -28.22
C LEU A 320 23.51 21.37 -27.09
N GLU A 321 22.80 20.24 -27.04
CA GLU A 321 23.07 19.16 -26.08
C GLU A 321 24.47 18.58 -26.25
N ALA A 322 24.87 18.29 -27.50
CA ALA A 322 26.17 17.70 -27.80
C ALA A 322 27.33 18.67 -27.58
N LYS A 323 27.14 19.96 -27.86
CA LYS A 323 28.25 20.93 -27.99
C LYS A 323 28.25 22.04 -26.93
N CYS A 324 27.12 22.34 -26.28
CA CYS A 324 26.98 23.55 -25.46
C CYS A 324 26.54 23.27 -24.01
N PHE A 325 25.64 22.33 -23.77
CA PHE A 325 24.96 22.18 -22.48
C PHE A 325 25.89 21.81 -21.32
N ASN A 326 27.00 21.13 -21.58
CA ASN A 326 28.00 20.82 -20.55
C ASN A 326 28.50 22.06 -19.77
N CYS A 327 28.48 23.26 -20.39
CA CYS A 327 28.90 24.51 -19.73
C CYS A 327 27.77 25.54 -19.59
N HIS A 328 26.68 25.39 -20.35
CA HIS A 328 25.60 26.38 -20.48
C HIS A 328 24.21 25.84 -20.08
N GLN A 329 24.17 24.85 -19.17
CA GLN A 329 22.94 24.29 -18.58
C GLN A 329 23.01 24.29 -17.04
N GLY A 330 21.86 24.45 -16.37
CA GLY A 330 21.74 24.27 -14.93
C GLY A 330 22.24 25.43 -14.06
N GLY A 331 22.57 25.15 -12.79
CA GLY A 331 22.84 26.18 -11.77
C GLY A 331 24.28 26.72 -11.72
N LYS A 332 25.26 26.06 -12.35
CA LYS A 332 26.69 26.45 -12.34
C LYS A 332 27.19 26.71 -13.77
N VAL A 333 26.64 27.72 -14.44
CA VAL A 333 26.98 28.03 -15.85
C VAL A 333 28.09 29.04 -16.04
N LYS A 334 28.88 28.87 -17.10
CA LYS A 334 29.99 29.78 -17.42
C LYS A 334 29.48 31.10 -18.01
N GLY A 335 30.01 32.21 -17.49
CA GLY A 335 29.68 33.57 -17.95
C GLY A 335 28.20 33.94 -17.81
N GLY A 336 27.48 33.29 -16.88
CA GLY A 336 26.04 33.48 -16.66
C GLY A 336 25.12 33.02 -17.81
N LEU A 337 25.67 32.47 -18.90
CA LEU A 337 24.90 32.15 -20.10
C LEU A 337 24.22 30.78 -19.99
N ARG A 338 22.89 30.76 -20.15
CA ARG A 338 22.06 29.56 -20.24
C ARG A 338 21.51 29.40 -21.66
N LEU A 339 21.75 28.24 -22.26
CA LEU A 339 21.28 27.88 -23.61
C LEU A 339 20.22 26.76 -23.61
N ASP A 340 19.80 26.30 -22.44
CA ASP A 340 18.72 25.33 -22.23
C ASP A 340 17.36 26.01 -21.96
N GLN A 341 17.33 27.33 -21.82
CA GLN A 341 16.11 28.12 -21.61
C GLN A 341 16.04 29.27 -22.60
N ARG A 342 14.92 29.35 -23.34
CA ARG A 342 14.68 30.42 -24.33
C ARG A 342 14.85 31.81 -23.72
N ALA A 343 14.19 32.08 -22.59
CA ALA A 343 14.23 33.41 -21.97
C ALA A 343 15.65 33.85 -21.63
N SER A 344 16.49 32.93 -21.12
CA SER A 344 17.88 33.22 -20.82
C SER A 344 18.75 33.38 -22.07
N ALA A 345 18.52 32.58 -23.12
CA ALA A 345 19.22 32.73 -24.39
C ALA A 345 18.90 34.08 -25.08
N LEU A 346 17.66 34.58 -24.92
CA LEU A 346 17.25 35.90 -25.40
C LEU A 346 17.81 37.04 -24.52
N HIS A 347 18.08 36.78 -23.25
CA HIS A 347 18.71 37.76 -22.35
C HIS A 347 20.22 37.88 -22.58
N GLY A 348 20.90 36.74 -22.71
CA GLY A 348 22.35 36.69 -22.84
C GLY A 348 23.10 36.33 -21.56
N GLY A 349 24.43 36.21 -21.69
CA GLY A 349 25.36 36.08 -20.57
C GLY A 349 25.88 37.44 -20.10
N GLU A 350 26.87 37.42 -19.21
CA GLU A 350 27.41 38.62 -18.55
C GLU A 350 28.07 39.62 -19.52
N ASN A 351 28.63 39.16 -20.63
CA ASN A 351 29.56 39.96 -21.46
C ASN A 351 29.10 40.24 -22.90
N ASP A 352 28.28 39.37 -23.50
CA ASP A 352 28.05 39.38 -24.96
C ASP A 352 26.65 39.88 -25.38
N GLY A 353 25.82 40.33 -24.42
CA GLY A 353 24.41 40.65 -24.69
C GLY A 353 23.61 39.42 -25.13
N PRO A 354 22.43 39.59 -25.76
CA PRO A 354 21.55 38.50 -26.18
C PRO A 354 22.26 37.42 -27.00
N ALA A 355 22.24 36.18 -26.51
CA ALA A 355 22.83 35.06 -27.24
C ALA A 355 22.07 34.79 -28.54
N VAL A 356 20.75 34.94 -28.53
CA VAL A 356 19.89 34.81 -29.70
C VAL A 356 19.07 36.09 -29.87
N VAL A 357 19.16 36.69 -31.06
CA VAL A 357 18.31 37.80 -31.50
C VAL A 357 17.45 37.27 -32.66
N PRO A 358 16.15 36.98 -32.43
CA PRO A 358 15.24 36.48 -33.45
C PRO A 358 15.28 37.29 -34.74
N GLY A 359 15.47 36.60 -35.87
CA GLY A 359 15.55 37.18 -37.21
C GLY A 359 16.89 37.83 -37.56
N GLN A 360 17.86 37.90 -36.63
CA GLN A 360 19.11 38.64 -36.82
C GLN A 360 20.34 37.80 -36.40
N PRO A 361 20.78 36.81 -37.20
CA PRO A 361 21.95 35.98 -36.88
C PRO A 361 23.22 36.80 -36.65
N GLY A 362 23.43 37.86 -37.45
CA GLY A 362 24.61 38.73 -37.32
C GLY A 362 24.67 39.52 -36.01
N ARG A 363 23.57 39.62 -35.26
CA ARG A 363 23.51 40.26 -33.93
C ARG A 363 23.30 39.25 -32.79
N SER A 364 23.26 37.97 -33.11
CA SER A 364 23.13 36.89 -32.13
C SER A 364 24.52 36.45 -31.70
N ALA A 365 24.89 36.73 -30.45
CA ALA A 365 26.23 36.39 -29.95
C ALA A 365 26.53 34.88 -30.08
N LEU A 366 25.52 34.02 -29.90
CA LEU A 366 25.64 32.57 -30.15
C LEU A 366 26.19 32.30 -31.55
N PHE A 367 25.63 32.95 -32.58
CA PHE A 367 26.02 32.71 -33.95
C PHE A 367 27.42 33.26 -34.24
N GLN A 368 27.76 34.44 -33.71
CA GLN A 368 29.09 35.04 -33.83
C GLN A 368 30.17 34.10 -33.25
N ARG A 369 29.94 33.59 -32.02
CA ARG A 369 30.87 32.70 -31.30
C ARG A 369 31.09 31.37 -32.02
N ILE A 370 30.05 30.74 -32.58
CA ILE A 370 30.21 29.46 -33.32
C ILE A 370 30.83 29.64 -34.73
N THR A 371 30.96 30.88 -35.21
CA THR A 371 31.59 31.21 -36.50
C THR A 371 32.95 31.92 -36.37
N SER A 372 33.41 32.22 -35.15
CA SER A 372 34.68 32.91 -34.95
C SER A 372 35.86 32.05 -35.43
N GLU A 373 36.86 32.71 -36.02
CA GLU A 373 38.14 32.10 -36.39
C GLU A 373 39.20 32.27 -35.28
N ASP A 374 38.91 33.08 -34.24
CA ASP A 374 39.79 33.27 -33.09
C ASP A 374 39.70 32.07 -32.13
N PRO A 375 40.80 31.34 -31.88
CA PRO A 375 40.83 30.22 -30.94
C PRO A 375 40.37 30.54 -29.52
N GLU A 376 40.49 31.80 -29.08
CA GLU A 376 40.07 32.24 -27.74
C GLU A 376 38.58 32.64 -27.68
N GLU A 377 37.94 32.90 -28.82
CA GLU A 377 36.53 33.30 -28.88
C GLU A 377 35.59 32.24 -29.43
N VAL A 378 36.10 31.28 -30.21
CA VAL A 378 35.31 30.24 -30.86
C VAL A 378 34.66 29.31 -29.84
N MET A 379 33.38 28.99 -30.05
CA MET A 379 32.63 28.05 -29.21
C MET A 379 32.22 26.79 -30.00
N PRO A 380 32.32 25.59 -29.41
CA PRO A 380 32.78 25.32 -28.04
C PRO A 380 34.31 25.43 -27.85
N ALA A 381 34.75 26.06 -26.76
CA ALA A 381 36.18 26.24 -26.44
C ALA A 381 36.95 24.93 -26.16
N LYS A 382 36.23 23.82 -25.89
CA LYS A 382 36.79 22.47 -25.75
C LYS A 382 35.91 21.49 -26.52
N GLY A 383 36.52 20.70 -27.41
CA GLY A 383 35.84 19.74 -28.27
C GLY A 383 35.79 20.18 -29.73
N ASP A 384 35.18 19.36 -30.61
CA ASP A 384 35.13 19.67 -32.03
C ASP A 384 34.16 20.84 -32.32
N PRO A 385 34.57 21.83 -33.14
CA PRO A 385 33.69 22.89 -33.62
C PRO A 385 32.43 22.34 -34.32
N LEU A 386 31.37 23.13 -34.36
CA LEU A 386 30.19 22.79 -35.15
C LEU A 386 30.59 22.68 -36.63
N SER A 387 30.07 21.67 -37.33
CA SER A 387 30.23 21.50 -38.78
C SER A 387 29.57 22.62 -39.57
N ALA A 388 29.94 22.76 -40.85
CA ALA A 388 29.31 23.75 -41.74
C ALA A 388 27.78 23.57 -41.83
N ALA A 389 27.29 22.32 -41.81
CA ALA A 389 25.86 22.00 -41.84
C ALA A 389 25.16 22.43 -40.54
N GLU A 390 25.75 22.16 -39.38
CA GLU A 390 25.20 22.57 -38.08
C GLU A 390 25.15 24.10 -37.95
N ARG A 391 26.20 24.80 -38.37
CA ARG A 391 26.22 26.27 -38.39
C ARG A 391 25.16 26.85 -39.33
N ALA A 392 24.98 26.25 -40.51
CA ALA A 392 23.94 26.66 -41.45
C ALA A 392 22.53 26.46 -40.87
N LEU A 393 22.33 25.38 -40.12
CA LEU A 393 21.06 25.07 -39.47
C LEU A 393 20.74 26.07 -38.34
N VAL A 394 21.71 26.37 -37.47
CA VAL A 394 21.57 27.38 -36.42
C VAL A 394 21.32 28.77 -37.02
N ARG A 395 22.04 29.14 -38.10
CA ARG A 395 21.81 30.39 -38.83
C ARG A 395 20.36 30.48 -39.30
N ARG A 396 19.91 29.47 -40.05
CA ARG A 396 18.58 29.42 -40.66
C ARG A 396 17.48 29.49 -39.60
N TRP A 397 17.63 28.75 -38.50
CA TRP A 397 16.70 28.83 -37.37
C TRP A 397 16.58 30.25 -36.80
N ILE A 398 17.71 30.96 -36.64
CA ILE A 398 17.67 32.36 -36.17
C ILE A 398 17.01 33.26 -37.22
N GLU A 399 17.33 33.13 -38.51
CA GLU A 399 16.73 33.91 -39.61
C GLU A 399 15.21 33.75 -39.67
N GLU A 400 14.71 32.54 -39.42
CA GLU A 400 13.29 32.21 -39.40
C GLU A 400 12.55 32.73 -38.14
N GLY A 401 13.26 33.41 -37.24
CA GLY A 401 12.70 34.02 -36.03
C GLY A 401 12.96 33.24 -34.75
N ALA A 402 13.86 32.25 -34.78
CA ALA A 402 14.25 31.43 -33.64
C ALA A 402 13.04 30.87 -32.87
N ALA A 403 12.09 30.27 -33.60
CA ALA A 403 10.92 29.62 -33.01
C ALA A 403 11.41 28.53 -32.03
N TRP A 404 11.06 28.69 -30.76
CA TRP A 404 11.51 27.83 -29.68
C TRP A 404 10.35 27.63 -28.70
N PRO A 405 9.43 26.70 -29.00
CA PRO A 405 8.33 26.38 -28.11
C PRO A 405 8.82 25.82 -26.77
N ASP A 406 8.01 25.91 -25.72
CA ASP A 406 8.42 25.53 -24.35
C ASP A 406 8.78 24.03 -24.22
N PHE A 407 8.13 23.17 -24.99
CA PHE A 407 8.35 21.72 -25.03
C PHE A 407 7.93 21.14 -26.39
N PRO A 408 8.44 19.95 -26.78
CA PRO A 408 8.01 19.30 -28.01
C PRO A 408 6.53 18.90 -27.95
N ALA A 409 5.75 19.32 -28.94
CA ALA A 409 4.34 18.95 -29.09
C ALA A 409 4.09 18.16 -30.38
N GLY A 410 3.65 16.89 -30.25
CA GLY A 410 3.41 16.00 -31.39
C GLY A 410 2.03 16.16 -32.05
N SER A 411 1.02 16.59 -31.29
CA SER A 411 -0.35 16.78 -31.79
C SER A 411 -1.08 17.84 -30.97
N PHE A 412 -1.96 18.57 -31.65
CA PHE A 412 -2.90 19.54 -31.07
C PHE A 412 -4.35 19.08 -31.18
N THR A 413 -4.57 17.90 -31.77
CA THR A 413 -5.91 17.34 -32.01
C THR A 413 -6.34 16.50 -30.83
N LEU A 414 -7.53 16.81 -30.33
CA LEU A 414 -8.16 16.06 -29.26
C LEU A 414 -8.86 14.80 -29.82
N THR A 415 -8.70 13.62 -29.21
CA THR A 415 -9.46 12.38 -29.54
C THR A 415 -10.99 12.52 -29.30
N ALA A 416 -11.81 11.47 -29.29
CA ALA A 416 -13.20 11.59 -28.80
C ALA A 416 -13.29 11.35 -27.29
N LEU A 417 -14.48 11.51 -26.68
CA LEU A 417 -14.76 10.90 -25.38
C LEU A 417 -14.84 9.38 -25.54
N SER A 418 -14.39 8.62 -24.54
CA SER A 418 -14.53 7.16 -24.54
C SER A 418 -15.99 6.74 -24.41
N ASP A 419 -16.32 5.52 -24.85
CA ASP A 419 -17.61 4.91 -24.54
C ASP A 419 -17.74 4.58 -23.05
N ASP A 420 -18.95 4.25 -22.63
CA ASP A 420 -19.30 4.09 -21.21
C ASP A 420 -18.62 2.90 -20.54
N LEU A 421 -18.43 1.77 -21.22
CA LEU A 421 -17.76 0.62 -20.62
C LEU A 421 -16.24 0.83 -20.52
N THR A 422 -15.65 1.46 -21.54
CA THR A 422 -14.24 1.89 -21.49
C THR A 422 -14.01 2.89 -20.36
N PHE A 423 -14.90 3.89 -20.22
CA PHE A 423 -14.85 4.83 -19.10
C PHE A 423 -15.00 4.13 -17.74
N LEU A 424 -15.98 3.24 -17.59
CA LEU A 424 -16.22 2.49 -16.36
C LEU A 424 -14.99 1.66 -15.96
N ARG A 425 -14.42 0.88 -16.89
CA ARG A 425 -13.21 0.09 -16.63
C ARG A 425 -12.07 0.98 -16.16
N ARG A 426 -11.87 2.11 -16.86
CA ARG A 426 -10.78 3.04 -16.54
C ARG A 426 -10.91 3.64 -15.15
N VAL A 427 -12.07 4.23 -14.85
CA VAL A 427 -12.29 4.92 -13.58
C VAL A 427 -12.28 3.94 -12.40
N MET A 428 -12.78 2.72 -12.57
CA MET A 428 -12.71 1.68 -11.55
C MET A 428 -11.27 1.29 -11.22
N LEU A 429 -10.45 1.01 -12.24
CA LEU A 429 -9.05 0.68 -12.04
C LEU A 429 -8.28 1.84 -11.40
N ASP A 430 -8.50 3.08 -11.85
CA ASP A 430 -7.80 4.26 -11.33
C ASP A 430 -8.23 4.68 -9.90
N THR A 431 -9.43 4.32 -9.45
CA THR A 431 -9.96 4.75 -8.14
C THR A 431 -9.95 3.64 -7.10
N VAL A 432 -10.44 2.45 -7.45
CA VAL A 432 -10.58 1.31 -6.52
C VAL A 432 -9.64 0.14 -6.84
N GLY A 433 -8.89 0.21 -7.94
CA GLY A 433 -7.86 -0.76 -8.27
C GLY A 433 -8.37 -2.11 -8.79
N LEU A 434 -9.66 -2.23 -9.05
CA LEU A 434 -10.31 -3.46 -9.50
C LEU A 434 -11.05 -3.24 -10.81
N THR A 435 -11.17 -4.29 -11.63
CA THR A 435 -12.15 -4.33 -12.72
C THR A 435 -13.57 -4.37 -12.16
N PRO A 436 -14.57 -3.81 -12.87
CA PRO A 436 -15.94 -3.79 -12.39
C PRO A 436 -16.59 -5.18 -12.43
N GLY A 437 -17.31 -5.52 -11.37
CA GLY A 437 -18.17 -6.69 -11.33
C GLY A 437 -19.50 -6.49 -12.07
N GLU A 438 -20.21 -7.58 -12.39
CA GLU A 438 -21.48 -7.51 -13.14
C GLU A 438 -22.53 -6.60 -12.47
N ALA A 439 -22.62 -6.63 -11.13
CA ALA A 439 -23.54 -5.78 -10.38
C ALA A 439 -23.20 -4.29 -10.50
N GLU A 440 -21.91 -3.94 -10.53
CA GLU A 440 -21.44 -2.55 -10.67
C GLU A 440 -21.68 -2.03 -12.09
N ILE A 441 -21.47 -2.88 -13.10
CA ILE A 441 -21.78 -2.57 -14.50
C ILE A 441 -23.28 -2.32 -14.67
N ALA A 442 -24.12 -3.20 -14.12
CA ALA A 442 -25.57 -3.05 -14.18
C ALA A 442 -26.04 -1.76 -13.47
N ALA A 443 -25.49 -1.47 -12.28
CA ALA A 443 -25.82 -0.26 -11.52
C ALA A 443 -25.41 1.02 -12.28
N PHE A 444 -24.25 1.02 -12.93
CA PHE A 444 -23.78 2.14 -13.73
C PHE A 444 -24.65 2.37 -14.98
N LEU A 445 -25.00 1.32 -15.71
CA LEU A 445 -25.84 1.43 -16.91
C LEU A 445 -27.28 1.83 -16.60
N ALA A 446 -27.76 1.53 -15.38
CA ALA A 446 -29.07 1.96 -14.89
C ALA A 446 -29.15 3.45 -14.54
N ASP A 447 -28.01 4.12 -14.30
CA ASP A 447 -27.97 5.57 -14.07
C ASP A 447 -28.30 6.36 -15.34
N ARG A 448 -28.82 7.59 -15.19
CA ARG A 448 -29.21 8.45 -16.32
C ARG A 448 -27.97 8.82 -17.15
N PRO A 449 -28.02 8.75 -18.50
CA PRO A 449 -26.86 9.08 -19.35
C PRO A 449 -26.20 10.43 -19.07
N ALA A 450 -26.99 11.45 -18.72
CA ALA A 450 -26.49 12.81 -18.49
C ALA A 450 -25.61 12.96 -17.23
N ASP A 451 -25.77 12.11 -16.21
CA ASP A 451 -25.07 12.24 -14.92
C ASP A 451 -24.39 10.94 -14.43
N ARG A 452 -24.57 9.80 -15.11
CA ARG A 452 -24.05 8.49 -14.69
C ARG A 452 -22.57 8.49 -14.35
N ARG A 453 -21.74 9.21 -15.12
CA ARG A 453 -20.29 9.26 -14.90
C ARG A 453 -19.96 10.00 -13.61
N THR A 454 -20.60 11.14 -13.38
CA THR A 454 -20.41 11.92 -12.14
C THR A 454 -20.92 11.16 -10.92
N ARG A 455 -22.10 10.53 -11.00
CA ARG A 455 -22.63 9.70 -9.89
C ARG A 455 -21.71 8.52 -9.57
N LEU A 456 -21.18 7.86 -10.60
CA LEU A 456 -20.20 6.79 -10.44
C LEU A 456 -18.94 7.32 -9.75
N ILE A 457 -18.35 8.41 -10.23
CA ILE A 457 -17.16 9.03 -9.61
C ILE A 457 -17.40 9.31 -8.12
N ASP A 458 -18.55 9.89 -7.78
CA ASP A 458 -18.89 10.20 -6.38
C ASP A 458 -19.00 8.91 -5.53
N ARG A 459 -19.59 7.84 -6.06
CA ARG A 459 -19.62 6.52 -5.39
C ARG A 459 -18.23 5.94 -5.21
N LEU A 460 -17.37 5.99 -6.23
CA LEU A 460 -16.03 5.40 -6.19
C LEU A 460 -15.07 6.15 -5.29
N LEU A 461 -15.15 7.48 -5.24
CA LEU A 461 -14.35 8.26 -4.30
C LEU A 461 -14.78 8.00 -2.84
N ALA A 462 -16.04 7.62 -2.58
CA ALA A 462 -16.49 7.20 -1.26
C ALA A 462 -16.16 5.73 -0.92
N ASP A 463 -15.70 4.94 -1.89
CA ASP A 463 -15.51 3.50 -1.73
C ASP A 463 -14.26 3.17 -0.89
N PRO A 464 -14.37 2.32 0.16
CA PRO A 464 -13.23 1.94 0.98
C PRO A 464 -12.15 1.16 0.23
N ARG A 465 -12.49 0.51 -0.90
CA ARG A 465 -11.50 -0.19 -1.76
C ARG A 465 -10.46 0.77 -2.34
N GLY A 466 -10.76 2.07 -2.42
CA GLY A 466 -9.77 3.08 -2.80
C GLY A 466 -8.57 3.15 -1.83
N ALA A 467 -8.74 2.75 -0.57
CA ALA A 467 -7.63 2.64 0.38
C ALA A 467 -6.66 1.51 0.00
N ASP A 468 -7.19 0.32 -0.35
CA ASP A 468 -6.38 -0.81 -0.84
C ASP A 468 -5.59 -0.42 -2.09
N HIS A 469 -6.25 0.21 -3.07
CA HIS A 469 -5.61 0.64 -4.31
C HIS A 469 -4.48 1.65 -4.06
N GLY A 470 -4.66 2.58 -3.11
CA GLY A 470 -3.64 3.57 -2.77
C GLY A 470 -2.38 3.00 -2.11
N MET A 471 -2.43 1.79 -1.54
CA MET A 471 -1.31 1.22 -0.79
C MET A 471 -0.07 1.02 -1.64
N GLY A 472 -0.18 0.38 -2.81
CA GLY A 472 1.00 0.08 -3.66
C GLY A 472 1.82 1.32 -3.99
N TYR A 473 1.14 2.43 -4.29
CA TYR A 473 1.78 3.73 -4.55
C TYR A 473 2.47 4.30 -3.30
N TRP A 474 1.76 4.37 -2.18
CA TRP A 474 2.29 5.02 -0.98
C TRP A 474 3.38 4.21 -0.27
N LEU A 475 3.34 2.87 -0.35
CA LEU A 475 4.43 2.02 0.15
C LEU A 475 5.73 2.27 -0.62
N ASP A 476 5.63 2.57 -1.91
CA ASP A 476 6.78 2.91 -2.75
C ASP A 476 7.29 4.33 -2.51
N VAL A 477 6.39 5.31 -2.41
CA VAL A 477 6.74 6.71 -2.12
C VAL A 477 7.42 6.84 -0.76
N LEU A 478 6.94 6.10 0.26
CA LEU A 478 7.46 6.17 1.62
C LEU A 478 8.52 5.10 1.94
N ALA A 479 8.94 4.31 0.95
CA ALA A 479 9.93 3.25 1.10
C ALA A 479 9.62 2.32 2.29
N GLU A 480 8.39 1.82 2.33
CA GLU A 480 7.98 0.82 3.31
C GLU A 480 8.66 -0.52 2.97
N ASN A 481 9.50 -1.01 3.87
CA ASN A 481 10.39 -2.14 3.64
C ASN A 481 10.01 -3.30 4.57
N PRO A 482 9.09 -4.20 4.15
CA PRO A 482 8.59 -5.27 4.98
C PRO A 482 9.49 -6.49 4.92
N ASN A 483 9.84 -7.01 6.10
CA ASN A 483 10.51 -8.29 6.24
C ASN A 483 9.82 -9.11 7.35
N LEU A 484 9.74 -10.43 7.20
CA LEU A 484 9.09 -11.31 8.19
C LEU A 484 9.96 -11.63 9.40
N ILE A 485 11.29 -11.51 9.26
CA ILE A 485 12.27 -11.87 10.29
C ILE A 485 13.08 -10.64 10.68
N ASN A 486 13.44 -10.63 11.96
CA ASN A 486 14.29 -9.64 12.59
C ASN A 486 13.88 -8.20 12.26
N PRO A 487 12.79 -7.70 12.89
CA PRO A 487 12.34 -6.31 12.77
C PRO A 487 13.41 -5.23 13.01
N THR A 488 14.60 -5.59 13.49
CA THR A 488 15.77 -4.71 13.64
C THR A 488 16.69 -4.68 12.41
N LEU A 489 16.32 -5.30 11.29
CA LEU A 489 17.08 -5.25 10.03
C LEU A 489 16.36 -4.37 9.00
N ASN A 490 16.38 -3.06 9.24
CA ASN A 490 15.84 -2.06 8.32
C ASN A 490 14.36 -2.30 7.92
N ASN A 491 13.56 -2.74 8.87
CA ASN A 491 12.18 -3.14 8.66
C ASN A 491 11.22 -2.05 9.11
N THR A 492 10.44 -1.54 8.16
CA THR A 492 9.36 -0.58 8.42
C THR A 492 7.97 -1.18 8.17
N GLY A 493 7.91 -2.49 7.95
CA GLY A 493 6.72 -3.33 7.77
C GLY A 493 5.43 -2.81 8.42
N PRO A 494 5.40 -2.67 9.76
CA PRO A 494 4.17 -2.45 10.48
C PRO A 494 3.46 -1.12 10.20
N PHE A 495 4.17 0.00 9.92
CA PHE A 495 3.53 1.32 9.78
C PHE A 495 2.57 1.40 8.58
N ARG A 496 2.63 0.42 7.66
CA ARG A 496 1.65 0.24 6.58
C ARG A 496 0.19 0.27 7.07
N TRP A 497 -0.08 -0.15 8.30
CA TRP A 497 -1.43 -0.17 8.83
C TRP A 497 -1.95 1.23 9.15
N TRP A 498 -1.10 2.11 9.69
CA TRP A 498 -1.44 3.53 9.80
C TRP A 498 -1.64 4.16 8.42
N LEU A 499 -0.81 3.79 7.44
CA LEU A 499 -0.96 4.28 6.08
C LEU A 499 -2.32 3.87 5.48
N TYR A 500 -2.68 2.59 5.59
CA TYR A 500 -3.98 2.07 5.14
C TYR A 500 -5.16 2.77 5.82
N GLU A 501 -5.14 2.88 7.15
CA GLU A 501 -6.19 3.58 7.90
C GLU A 501 -6.29 5.06 7.52
N SER A 502 -5.16 5.71 7.22
CA SER A 502 -5.14 7.11 6.80
C SER A 502 -5.81 7.32 5.44
N LEU A 503 -5.65 6.37 4.52
CA LEU A 503 -6.34 6.38 3.22
C LEU A 503 -7.82 6.05 3.36
N LEU A 504 -8.15 5.06 4.20
CA LEU A 504 -9.53 4.65 4.50
C LEU A 504 -10.35 5.80 5.08
N ASP A 505 -9.75 6.55 5.99
CA ASP A 505 -10.35 7.72 6.64
C ASP A 505 -10.44 8.96 5.74
N ASN A 506 -9.85 8.92 4.55
CA ASN A 506 -9.61 10.10 3.71
C ASN A 506 -8.95 11.26 4.50
N LYS A 507 -7.88 10.99 5.25
CA LYS A 507 -7.20 12.04 6.01
C LYS A 507 -6.74 13.16 5.07
N PRO A 508 -6.99 14.44 5.43
CA PRO A 508 -6.31 15.55 4.80
C PRO A 508 -4.80 15.34 4.74
N LEU A 509 -4.18 15.66 3.61
CA LEU A 509 -2.77 15.33 3.41
C LEU A 509 -1.81 16.14 4.29
N ASP A 510 -2.20 17.33 4.75
CA ASP A 510 -1.42 18.06 5.75
C ASP A 510 -1.43 17.36 7.12
N LEU A 511 -2.56 16.78 7.52
CA LEU A 511 -2.65 15.90 8.69
C LEU A 511 -1.83 14.62 8.50
N PHE A 512 -1.97 13.95 7.35
CA PHE A 512 -1.20 12.75 7.01
C PHE A 512 0.31 12.97 7.17
N VAL A 513 0.82 14.07 6.59
CA VAL A 513 2.26 14.40 6.65
C VAL A 513 2.68 14.79 8.07
N THR A 514 1.81 15.50 8.80
CA THR A 514 2.08 15.89 10.19
C THR A 514 2.21 14.68 11.10
N GLU A 515 1.29 13.72 11.03
CA GLU A 515 1.37 12.47 11.81
C GLU A 515 2.63 11.65 11.45
N LEU A 516 2.95 11.55 10.16
CA LEU A 516 4.14 10.83 9.69
C LEU A 516 5.44 11.42 10.27
N ILE A 517 5.56 12.75 10.28
CA ILE A 517 6.78 13.45 10.73
C ILE A 517 6.90 13.47 12.25
N ARG A 518 5.78 13.58 12.97
CA ARG A 518 5.77 13.54 14.44
C ARG A 518 6.22 12.18 14.98
N LEU A 519 6.06 11.10 14.20
CA LEU A 519 6.48 9.75 14.57
C LEU A 519 5.87 9.30 15.90
N GLU A 520 4.59 9.61 16.12
CA GLU A 520 3.84 9.21 17.30
C GLU A 520 3.23 7.80 17.14
N GLY A 521 2.79 7.21 18.24
CA GLY A 521 2.20 5.87 18.25
C GLY A 521 3.24 4.75 18.27
N SER A 522 2.82 3.56 17.86
CA SER A 522 3.61 2.33 17.98
C SER A 522 4.65 2.18 16.87
N GLU A 523 5.87 1.76 17.24
CA GLU A 523 6.91 1.34 16.29
C GLU A 523 6.65 -0.04 15.67
N ARG A 524 5.87 -0.90 16.35
CA ARG A 524 5.77 -2.34 16.02
C ARG A 524 4.34 -2.81 15.70
N PHE A 525 3.32 -2.08 16.14
CA PHE A 525 1.90 -2.41 15.95
C PHE A 525 1.20 -1.47 14.95
N GLY A 526 2.00 -0.80 14.13
CA GLY A 526 1.53 -0.07 12.96
C GLY A 526 1.11 1.37 13.19
N GLY A 527 1.78 2.08 14.09
CA GLY A 527 1.74 3.54 14.18
C GLY A 527 2.82 4.22 13.32
N PRO A 528 2.73 5.55 13.13
CA PRO A 528 3.72 6.36 12.40
C PRO A 528 5.15 6.23 12.93
N ALA A 529 5.36 5.99 14.23
CA ALA A 529 6.69 5.78 14.80
C ALA A 529 7.49 4.68 14.06
N GLY A 530 6.80 3.67 13.50
CA GLY A 530 7.42 2.63 12.68
C GLY A 530 8.12 3.16 11.42
N PHE A 531 7.74 4.33 10.89
CA PHE A 531 8.44 4.98 9.78
C PHE A 531 9.86 5.39 10.18
N GLY A 532 10.09 5.77 11.45
CA GLY A 532 11.39 6.18 11.97
C GLY A 532 12.39 5.02 12.16
N VAL A 533 11.92 3.77 12.10
CA VAL A 533 12.76 2.58 12.26
C VAL A 533 13.58 2.34 10.99
N ALA A 534 14.91 2.38 11.07
CA ALA A 534 15.80 1.96 9.98
C ALA A 534 17.13 1.46 10.55
N THR A 535 17.08 0.35 11.28
CA THR A 535 18.02 0.03 12.34
C THR A 535 19.35 -0.60 11.87
N GLN A 536 19.51 -0.82 10.55
CA GLN A 536 20.81 -1.03 9.89
C GLN A 536 21.34 0.19 9.12
N ASN A 537 20.67 1.34 9.24
CA ASN A 537 21.18 2.61 8.76
C ASN A 537 21.94 3.30 9.91
N ASP A 538 23.15 3.75 9.64
CA ASP A 538 24.00 4.50 10.58
C ASP A 538 23.40 5.87 10.94
N VAL A 539 22.55 6.44 10.06
CA VAL A 539 21.75 7.65 10.30
C VAL A 539 20.33 7.47 9.74
N PRO A 540 19.46 6.71 10.44
CA PRO A 540 18.11 6.37 9.98
C PRO A 540 17.30 7.57 9.47
N LEU A 541 17.38 8.69 10.19
CA LEU A 541 16.58 9.87 9.92
C LEU A 541 17.11 10.72 8.76
N ALA A 542 18.36 10.52 8.33
CA ALA A 542 18.82 11.10 7.06
C ALA A 542 18.14 10.39 5.87
N ALA A 543 18.00 9.07 5.92
CA ALA A 543 17.22 8.35 4.90
C ALA A 543 15.74 8.79 4.89
N LYS A 544 15.14 9.02 6.08
CA LYS A 544 13.78 9.58 6.17
C LYS A 544 13.71 11.01 5.65
N GLY A 545 14.72 11.83 5.89
CA GLY A 545 14.85 13.18 5.32
C GLY A 545 14.78 13.17 3.79
N ILE A 546 15.51 12.26 3.13
CA ILE A 546 15.47 12.07 1.66
C ILE A 546 14.06 11.70 1.19
N ILE A 547 13.40 10.78 1.89
CA ILE A 547 12.03 10.37 1.55
C ILE A 547 11.06 11.56 1.67
N LEU A 548 11.09 12.30 2.78
CA LEU A 548 10.19 13.43 3.01
C LEU A 548 10.42 14.57 2.00
N SER A 549 11.68 14.89 1.69
CA SER A 549 12.01 15.97 0.75
C SER A 549 11.54 15.64 -0.66
N SER A 550 11.72 14.40 -1.12
CA SER A 550 11.28 13.96 -2.44
C SER A 550 9.76 13.80 -2.50
N ALA A 551 9.16 13.17 -1.48
CA ALA A 551 7.72 12.91 -1.42
C ALA A 551 6.89 14.20 -1.38
N PHE A 552 7.29 15.18 -0.55
CA PHE A 552 6.41 16.31 -0.22
C PHE A 552 6.91 17.65 -0.75
N LEU A 553 8.17 17.77 -1.19
CA LEU A 553 8.73 19.03 -1.70
C LEU A 553 9.33 18.91 -3.11
N GLY A 554 9.40 17.71 -3.69
CA GLY A 554 10.02 17.47 -4.98
C GLY A 554 11.51 17.81 -4.98
N VAL A 555 12.19 17.65 -3.83
CA VAL A 555 13.63 17.92 -3.66
C VAL A 555 14.39 16.62 -3.48
N GLU A 556 15.28 16.34 -4.44
CA GLU A 556 16.19 15.20 -4.41
C GLU A 556 17.40 15.49 -3.50
N MET A 557 17.65 14.61 -2.53
CA MET A 557 18.73 14.75 -1.54
C MET A 557 19.56 13.47 -1.38
N LYS A 558 19.37 12.45 -2.22
CA LYS A 558 20.07 11.16 -2.10
C LYS A 558 21.59 11.30 -2.15
N CYS A 559 22.12 12.08 -3.08
CA CYS A 559 23.56 12.37 -3.15
C CYS A 559 24.06 13.12 -1.91
N ALA A 560 23.21 14.00 -1.34
CA ALA A 560 23.49 14.75 -0.12
C ALA A 560 23.68 13.87 1.13
N ARG A 561 23.51 12.54 1.02
CA ARG A 561 23.85 11.58 2.08
C ARG A 561 25.35 11.59 2.41
N CYS A 562 26.21 11.69 1.39
CA CYS A 562 27.66 11.47 1.52
C CYS A 562 28.54 12.66 1.09
N HIS A 563 28.02 13.56 0.26
CA HIS A 563 28.73 14.73 -0.26
C HIS A 563 27.70 15.77 -0.73
N ASP A 564 28.09 17.01 -1.03
CA ASP A 564 27.16 17.97 -1.62
C ASP A 564 26.71 17.49 -3.01
N ALA A 565 25.43 17.67 -3.33
CA ALA A 565 24.88 17.11 -4.57
C ALA A 565 25.53 17.80 -5.80
N PRO A 566 26.09 17.04 -6.75
CA PRO A 566 26.80 17.62 -7.90
C PRO A 566 25.84 18.25 -8.91
N THR A 567 24.65 17.66 -9.07
CA THR A 567 23.65 18.06 -10.07
C THR A 567 22.40 18.70 -9.47
N HIS A 568 22.36 18.90 -8.15
CA HIS A 568 21.22 19.47 -7.42
C HIS A 568 21.70 20.53 -6.44
N THR A 569 20.79 21.38 -5.98
CA THR A 569 21.12 22.46 -5.04
C THR A 569 21.37 21.98 -3.61
N ALA A 570 20.89 20.78 -3.27
CA ALA A 570 20.94 20.23 -1.92
C ALA A 570 22.38 19.96 -1.44
N LYS A 571 22.70 20.48 -0.25
CA LYS A 571 23.98 20.24 0.44
C LYS A 571 23.87 19.12 1.47
N GLN A 572 24.99 18.48 1.77
CA GLN A 572 25.06 17.45 2.81
C GLN A 572 24.62 17.99 4.17
N LYS A 573 25.07 19.20 4.53
CA LYS A 573 24.67 19.87 5.77
C LYS A 573 23.16 20.02 5.90
N GLU A 574 22.47 20.36 4.82
CA GLU A 574 21.01 20.57 4.80
C GLU A 574 20.26 19.27 5.08
N LEU A 575 20.70 18.14 4.52
CA LEU A 575 20.12 16.84 4.82
C LEU A 575 20.27 16.48 6.31
N PHE A 576 21.46 16.72 6.87
CA PHE A 576 21.73 16.43 8.28
C PHE A 576 20.99 17.37 9.24
N GLN A 577 20.70 18.62 8.84
CA GLN A 577 19.83 19.52 9.59
C GLN A 577 18.39 18.98 9.65
N LEU A 578 17.87 18.49 8.53
CA LEU A 578 16.58 17.81 8.44
C LEU A 578 16.52 16.54 9.31
N ALA A 579 17.57 15.72 9.24
CA ALA A 579 17.71 14.53 10.07
C ALA A 579 17.74 14.88 11.56
N ALA A 580 18.44 15.96 11.96
CA ALA A 580 18.47 16.44 13.33
C ALA A 580 17.10 16.95 13.80
N MET A 581 16.31 17.61 12.93
CA MET A 581 14.92 17.98 13.23
C MET A 581 14.05 16.76 13.51
N LEU A 582 14.15 15.72 12.67
CA LEU A 582 13.47 14.44 12.90
C LEU A 582 13.98 13.71 14.15
N GLN A 583 15.24 13.91 14.54
CA GLN A 583 15.84 13.26 15.71
C GLN A 583 15.51 13.98 17.03
N THR A 584 14.98 15.21 16.93
CA THR A 584 14.73 16.16 18.02
C THR A 584 15.96 16.55 18.83
N LYS A 585 17.15 16.39 18.27
CA LYS A 585 18.44 16.74 18.90
C LYS A 585 19.56 16.86 17.86
N PRO A 586 20.68 17.52 18.20
CA PRO A 586 21.85 17.53 17.34
C PRO A 586 22.35 16.12 16.98
N LEU A 587 22.86 15.97 15.76
CA LEU A 587 23.27 14.70 15.18
C LEU A 587 24.75 14.77 14.75
N LYS A 588 25.53 13.75 15.07
CA LYS A 588 26.93 13.65 14.67
C LYS A 588 27.03 12.94 13.32
N VAL A 589 27.73 13.54 12.36
CA VAL A 589 27.97 12.95 11.04
C VAL A 589 28.93 11.76 11.18
N PRO A 590 28.53 10.52 10.84
CA PRO A 590 29.44 9.38 10.95
C PRO A 590 30.37 9.31 9.73
N ALA A 591 31.51 8.62 9.89
CA ALA A 591 32.50 8.47 8.82
C ALA A 591 31.95 7.74 7.58
N THR A 592 31.03 6.80 7.79
CA THR A 592 30.27 6.09 6.74
C THR A 592 29.38 6.99 5.89
N SER A 593 29.13 8.23 6.34
CA SER A 593 28.38 9.24 5.60
C SER A 593 29.29 10.24 4.89
N SER A 594 30.49 9.85 4.50
CA SER A 594 31.40 10.70 3.71
C SER A 594 32.18 9.83 2.75
N VAL A 595 32.48 10.37 1.58
CA VAL A 595 33.48 9.77 0.69
C VAL A 595 34.89 10.07 1.23
N PRO A 596 35.88 9.16 1.09
CA PRO A 596 37.26 9.44 1.49
C PRO A 596 37.89 10.54 0.62
N LEU A 597 38.31 11.65 1.24
CA LEU A 597 38.87 12.82 0.54
C LEU A 597 40.16 12.50 -0.22
N ASP A 598 40.98 11.57 0.29
CA ASP A 598 42.23 11.16 -0.35
C ASP A 598 41.99 10.46 -1.69
N HIS A 599 40.87 9.72 -1.81
CA HIS A 599 40.49 9.03 -3.05
C HIS A 599 40.01 10.00 -4.14
N LEU A 600 39.50 11.17 -3.76
CA LEU A 600 39.08 12.20 -4.72
C LEU A 600 40.25 12.94 -5.39
N ARG A 601 41.44 12.90 -4.77
CA ARG A 601 42.63 13.63 -5.22
C ARG A 601 43.67 12.74 -5.92
N LEU A 602 43.49 11.42 -5.88
CA LEU A 602 44.33 10.45 -6.58
C LEU A 602 44.04 10.51 -8.09
N GLY A 603 45.02 10.98 -8.89
CA GLY A 603 44.95 10.99 -10.35
C GLY A 603 45.02 12.36 -11.03
N GLY A 604 45.23 13.45 -10.29
CA GLY A 604 45.52 14.79 -10.84
C GLY A 604 44.35 15.48 -11.56
N ARG A 605 43.13 14.92 -11.50
CA ARG A 605 41.88 15.53 -12.00
C ARG A 605 41.13 16.21 -10.86
N GLU A 606 40.47 17.33 -11.15
CA GLU A 606 39.59 17.98 -10.18
C GLU A 606 38.42 17.05 -9.79
N PRO A 607 38.08 16.97 -8.49
CA PRO A 607 36.95 16.16 -8.02
C PRO A 607 35.62 16.62 -8.62
N LEU A 608 34.79 15.67 -9.08
CA LEU A 608 33.43 15.94 -9.57
C LEU A 608 32.41 16.21 -8.45
N ILE A 609 32.80 16.01 -7.20
CA ILE A 609 31.97 16.14 -6.01
C ILE A 609 32.75 16.88 -4.92
N GLU A 610 32.02 17.57 -4.04
CA GLU A 610 32.58 18.33 -2.93
C GLU A 610 32.01 17.81 -1.60
N VAL A 611 32.86 17.67 -0.58
CA VAL A 611 32.44 17.33 0.78
C VAL A 611 32.72 18.54 1.66
N THR A 612 31.68 19.33 1.94
CA THR A 612 31.79 20.54 2.77
C THR A 612 31.54 20.29 4.25
N LEU A 613 31.03 19.10 4.62
CA LEU A 613 30.71 18.73 6.00
C LEU A 613 31.61 17.58 6.48
N PRO A 614 32.65 17.87 7.29
CA PRO A 614 33.59 16.85 7.76
C PRO A 614 32.91 15.78 8.64
N PRO A 615 33.32 14.50 8.54
CA PRO A 615 32.95 13.47 9.51
C PRO A 615 33.23 13.90 10.95
N GLY A 616 32.33 13.53 11.86
CA GLY A 616 32.40 13.88 13.27
C GLY A 616 31.80 15.25 13.62
N THR A 617 31.47 16.08 12.63
CA THR A 617 30.76 17.35 12.84
C THR A 617 29.41 17.12 13.51
N THR A 618 29.06 17.96 14.48
CA THR A 618 27.73 17.97 15.12
C THR A 618 26.84 18.99 14.43
N VAL A 619 25.72 18.54 13.89
CA VAL A 619 24.74 19.36 13.16
C VAL A 619 23.50 19.55 14.02
N ALA A 620 23.12 20.81 14.25
CA ALA A 620 21.91 21.15 15.00
C ALA A 620 20.65 21.06 14.11
N PRO A 621 19.46 20.82 14.69
CA PRO A 621 18.19 20.92 13.99
C PRO A 621 18.00 22.30 13.34
N ALA A 622 17.68 22.35 12.05
CA ALA A 622 17.36 23.59 11.33
C ALA A 622 16.57 23.32 10.04
N TRP A 623 15.74 24.26 9.60
CA TRP A 623 15.04 24.17 8.32
C TRP A 623 15.93 24.63 7.16
N PRO A 624 16.26 23.77 6.18
CA PRO A 624 17.13 24.16 5.09
C PRO A 624 16.41 24.85 3.92
N PHE A 625 15.07 24.87 3.88
CA PHE A 625 14.32 25.32 2.71
C PHE A 625 13.56 26.64 2.93
N ALA A 626 14.27 27.66 3.43
CA ALA A 626 13.71 29.00 3.62
C ALA A 626 13.05 29.57 2.34
N ARG A 627 13.50 29.14 1.16
CA ARG A 627 12.91 29.48 -0.15
C ARG A 627 11.45 29.04 -0.33
N PHE A 628 10.97 28.05 0.43
CA PHE A 628 9.59 27.56 0.34
C PHE A 628 8.71 28.09 1.46
N CYS A 629 9.26 28.24 2.67
CA CYS A 629 8.55 28.77 3.82
C CYS A 629 9.53 29.32 4.85
N ASP A 630 9.22 30.49 5.40
CA ASP A 630 9.97 31.10 6.51
C ASP A 630 9.63 30.38 7.84
N GLU A 631 10.65 30.17 8.69
CA GLU A 631 10.50 29.65 10.05
C GLU A 631 9.60 30.50 10.95
N GLN A 632 9.52 31.81 10.72
CA GLN A 632 8.63 32.71 11.47
C GLN A 632 7.15 32.33 11.34
N THR A 633 6.78 31.66 10.23
CA THR A 633 5.41 31.22 9.95
C THR A 633 4.95 30.15 10.95
N VAL A 634 5.87 29.37 11.50
CA VAL A 634 5.62 28.14 12.27
C VAL A 634 5.00 28.41 13.63
N ALA A 635 5.39 29.51 14.29
CA ALA A 635 4.95 29.83 15.65
C ALA A 635 3.42 29.92 15.78
N SER A 636 2.73 30.24 14.68
CA SER A 636 1.27 30.38 14.64
C SER A 636 0.50 29.11 14.27
N ILE A 637 1.18 28.09 13.73
CA ILE A 637 0.53 26.91 13.13
C ILE A 637 1.05 25.57 13.67
N ALA A 638 2.16 25.53 14.40
CA ALA A 638 2.62 24.35 15.12
C ALA A 638 1.83 24.17 16.43
N GLU A 639 1.66 22.93 16.86
CA GLU A 639 1.04 22.59 18.14
C GLU A 639 2.05 22.64 19.29
N ARG A 640 3.26 22.14 19.02
CA ARG A 640 4.41 22.06 19.91
C ARG A 640 5.59 22.78 19.25
N PRO A 641 5.61 24.12 19.22
CA PRO A 641 6.64 24.88 18.51
C PRO A 641 8.05 24.65 19.05
N ASP A 642 8.23 24.10 20.24
CA ASP A 642 9.55 23.73 20.80
C ASP A 642 10.04 22.34 20.33
N ASP A 643 9.15 21.51 19.78
CA ASP A 643 9.48 20.19 19.22
C ASP A 643 9.86 20.35 17.73
N SER A 644 11.11 20.05 17.39
CA SER A 644 11.58 20.22 16.01
C SER A 644 10.90 19.30 15.00
N ARG A 645 10.31 18.16 15.40
CA ARG A 645 9.47 17.34 14.49
C ARG A 645 8.19 18.08 14.15
N ASP A 646 7.53 18.64 15.14
CA ASP A 646 6.29 19.38 14.91
C ASP A 646 6.53 20.66 14.11
N ARG A 647 7.63 21.37 14.38
CA ARG A 647 8.07 22.49 13.55
C ARG A 647 8.29 22.05 12.10
N LEU A 648 8.98 20.93 11.86
CA LEU A 648 9.23 20.41 10.52
C LEU A 648 7.92 20.07 9.79
N ALA A 649 7.00 19.40 10.47
CA ALA A 649 5.67 19.10 9.95
C ALA A 649 4.91 20.37 9.55
N ALA A 650 4.91 21.38 10.42
CA ALA A 650 4.26 22.66 10.18
C ALA A 650 4.90 23.42 9.01
N LEU A 651 6.23 23.42 8.88
CA LEU A 651 6.97 24.04 7.77
C LEU A 651 6.65 23.43 6.40
N ILE A 652 6.57 22.10 6.34
CA ILE A 652 6.24 21.39 5.10
C ILE A 652 4.79 21.67 4.71
N THR A 653 3.88 21.66 5.67
CA THR A 653 2.44 21.68 5.39
C THR A 653 1.80 23.05 5.52
N ALA A 654 2.57 24.11 5.75
CA ALA A 654 2.04 25.47 5.84
C ALA A 654 1.35 25.89 4.53
N PRO A 655 0.24 26.65 4.56
CA PRO A 655 -0.39 27.15 3.33
C PRO A 655 0.53 28.09 2.52
N GLN A 656 1.46 28.77 3.18
CA GLN A 656 2.51 29.58 2.56
C GLN A 656 3.52 28.74 1.78
N ASN A 657 3.71 27.48 2.15
CA ASN A 657 4.54 26.54 1.43
C ASN A 657 3.75 25.98 0.23
N GLU A 658 3.59 26.81 -0.81
CA GLU A 658 2.88 26.41 -2.02
C GLU A 658 3.52 25.20 -2.72
N ARG A 659 4.83 24.99 -2.53
CA ARG A 659 5.55 23.84 -3.10
C ARG A 659 4.92 22.52 -2.64
N PHE A 660 4.52 22.40 -1.37
CA PHE A 660 3.84 21.21 -0.88
C PHE A 660 2.53 20.95 -1.64
N ALA A 661 1.66 21.95 -1.72
CA ALA A 661 0.37 21.82 -2.42
C ALA A 661 0.57 21.47 -3.90
N GLN A 662 1.51 22.13 -4.58
CA GLN A 662 1.85 21.86 -5.98
C GLN A 662 2.38 20.44 -6.20
N VAL A 663 3.28 19.95 -5.34
CA VAL A 663 3.81 18.58 -5.42
C VAL A 663 2.69 17.56 -5.23
N MET A 664 1.82 17.76 -4.23
CA MET A 664 0.73 16.83 -3.96
C MET A 664 -0.29 16.77 -5.10
N VAL A 665 -0.72 17.92 -5.66
CA VAL A 665 -1.66 17.88 -6.80
C VAL A 665 -1.03 17.33 -8.07
N ASN A 666 0.27 17.56 -8.30
CA ASN A 666 0.98 17.00 -9.45
C ASN A 666 1.08 15.46 -9.36
N ARG A 667 1.27 14.92 -8.15
CA ARG A 667 1.25 13.47 -7.90
C ARG A 667 -0.13 12.86 -8.16
N VAL A 668 -1.18 13.51 -7.69
CA VAL A 668 -2.57 13.08 -7.98
C VAL A 668 -2.84 13.14 -9.49
N TRP A 669 -2.39 14.22 -10.15
CA TRP A 669 -2.51 14.40 -11.59
C TRP A 669 -1.81 13.30 -12.40
N GLU A 670 -0.53 13.03 -12.11
CA GLU A 670 0.26 11.99 -12.80
C GLU A 670 -0.45 10.63 -12.74
N ARG A 671 -0.96 10.25 -11.57
CA ARG A 671 -1.62 8.95 -11.36
C ARG A 671 -2.83 8.74 -12.27
N PHE A 672 -3.61 9.78 -12.55
CA PHE A 672 -4.80 9.70 -13.40
C PHE A 672 -4.50 9.97 -14.88
N MET A 673 -3.62 10.94 -15.16
CA MET A 673 -3.37 11.43 -16.53
C MET A 673 -2.21 10.71 -17.22
N GLY A 674 -1.43 9.90 -16.48
CA GLY A 674 -0.28 9.16 -17.00
C GLY A 674 1.00 9.98 -17.15
N ARG A 675 0.93 11.29 -16.89
CA ARG A 675 2.06 12.22 -16.95
C ARG A 675 1.79 13.38 -16.00
N GLY A 676 2.77 13.76 -15.19
CA GLY A 676 2.70 14.95 -14.33
C GLY A 676 2.67 16.25 -15.14
N LEU A 677 2.06 17.30 -14.58
CA LEU A 677 2.22 18.68 -15.07
C LEU A 677 3.70 19.10 -14.97
N VAL A 678 4.36 18.70 -13.89
CA VAL A 678 5.82 18.56 -13.80
C VAL A 678 6.12 17.07 -13.94
N GLU A 679 6.89 16.70 -14.96
CA GLU A 679 7.09 15.29 -15.33
C GLU A 679 7.67 14.44 -14.19
N THR A 680 8.69 14.94 -13.53
CA THR A 680 9.37 14.23 -12.43
C THR A 680 8.79 14.61 -11.07
N VAL A 681 7.82 13.84 -10.57
CA VAL A 681 7.10 14.16 -9.32
C VAL A 681 7.96 14.26 -8.06
N GLY A 682 9.12 13.59 -8.01
CA GLY A 682 10.05 13.58 -6.87
C GLY A 682 11.31 14.43 -7.01
N ASP A 683 11.56 15.01 -8.19
CA ASP A 683 12.73 15.84 -8.49
C ASP A 683 12.32 16.98 -9.43
N TRP A 684 12.01 18.15 -8.87
CA TRP A 684 11.53 19.30 -9.62
C TRP A 684 12.65 20.22 -10.08
N GLU A 685 13.91 19.96 -9.73
CA GLU A 685 15.03 20.80 -10.16
C GLU A 685 15.36 20.61 -11.65
N LYS A 686 14.94 19.46 -12.22
CA LYS A 686 15.21 19.08 -13.61
C LYS A 686 14.05 19.30 -14.57
N SER A 687 12.87 19.68 -14.08
CA SER A 687 11.64 19.75 -14.87
C SER A 687 10.84 21.02 -14.58
N THR A 688 10.32 21.66 -15.62
CA THR A 688 9.41 22.80 -15.51
C THR A 688 7.95 22.36 -15.74
N PRO A 689 6.97 23.07 -15.15
CA PRO A 689 5.57 22.76 -15.35
C PRO A 689 5.11 23.09 -16.78
N THR A 690 4.42 22.15 -17.43
CA THR A 690 3.82 22.36 -18.76
C THR A 690 2.65 23.34 -18.74
N HIS A 691 1.92 23.36 -17.62
CA HIS A 691 0.76 24.21 -17.36
C HIS A 691 0.89 24.90 -15.98
N PRO A 692 1.71 25.96 -15.86
CA PRO A 692 1.99 26.60 -14.58
C PRO A 692 0.74 27.19 -13.90
N GLU A 693 -0.16 27.82 -14.66
CA GLU A 693 -1.40 28.40 -14.13
C GLU A 693 -2.36 27.33 -13.62
N LEU A 694 -2.53 26.23 -14.37
CA LEU A 694 -3.35 25.09 -13.94
C LEU A 694 -2.79 24.45 -12.67
N LEU A 695 -1.48 24.25 -12.59
CA LEU A 695 -0.81 23.70 -11.41
C LEU A 695 -1.04 24.60 -10.18
N HIS A 696 -0.88 25.91 -10.34
CA HIS A 696 -1.13 26.88 -9.28
C HIS A 696 -2.60 26.89 -8.85
N TRP A 697 -3.53 26.88 -9.81
CA TRP A 697 -4.97 26.82 -9.53
C TRP A 697 -5.35 25.55 -8.78
N LEU A 698 -4.89 24.37 -9.22
CA LEU A 698 -5.12 23.10 -8.52
C LEU A 698 -4.54 23.10 -7.10
N ALA A 699 -3.34 23.66 -6.91
CA ALA A 699 -2.74 23.78 -5.59
C ALA A 699 -3.58 24.66 -4.65
N ARG A 700 -4.17 25.75 -5.15
CA ARG A 700 -5.11 26.58 -4.39
C ARG A 700 -6.41 25.84 -4.09
N GLU A 701 -6.98 25.10 -5.05
CA GLU A 701 -8.15 24.25 -4.80
C GLU A 701 -7.89 23.18 -3.73
N PHE A 702 -6.67 22.64 -3.70
CA PHE A 702 -6.26 21.67 -2.71
C PHE A 702 -6.16 22.27 -1.31
N VAL A 703 -5.59 23.47 -1.17
CA VAL A 703 -5.62 24.20 0.12
C VAL A 703 -7.06 24.55 0.50
N ARG A 704 -7.90 24.97 -0.46
CA ARG A 704 -9.30 25.37 -0.23
C ARG A 704 -10.19 24.21 0.22
N SER A 705 -9.97 23.01 -0.30
CA SER A 705 -10.66 21.80 0.14
C SER A 705 -10.20 21.32 1.52
N GLY A 706 -9.23 22.00 2.14
CA GLY A 706 -8.62 21.56 3.38
C GLY A 706 -7.66 20.39 3.18
N TYR A 707 -6.91 20.39 2.07
CA TYR A 707 -5.95 19.36 1.66
C TYR A 707 -6.58 17.98 1.39
N ASP A 708 -7.83 17.96 0.92
CA ASP A 708 -8.53 16.75 0.52
C ASP A 708 -8.08 16.31 -0.89
N GLN A 709 -7.39 15.18 -0.96
CA GLN A 709 -6.94 14.57 -2.22
C GLN A 709 -8.10 14.12 -3.11
N LYS A 710 -9.22 13.67 -2.52
CA LYS A 710 -10.37 13.18 -3.28
C LYS A 710 -11.12 14.31 -3.97
N ALA A 711 -11.10 15.52 -3.40
CA ALA A 711 -11.61 16.71 -4.05
C ALA A 711 -10.86 17.02 -5.37
N ILE A 712 -9.52 16.88 -5.36
CA ILE A 712 -8.69 17.06 -6.57
C ILE A 712 -8.90 15.92 -7.56
N ALA A 713 -8.96 14.68 -7.09
CA ALA A 713 -9.31 13.53 -7.93
C ALA A 713 -10.66 13.76 -8.64
N ARG A 714 -11.68 14.24 -7.92
CA ARG A 714 -12.99 14.54 -8.50
C ARG A 714 -12.92 15.58 -9.62
N LEU A 715 -12.14 16.66 -9.45
CA LEU A 715 -11.94 17.65 -10.51
C LEU A 715 -11.32 17.00 -11.76
N ILE A 716 -10.31 16.16 -11.60
CA ILE A 716 -9.65 15.47 -12.71
C ILE A 716 -10.60 14.49 -13.39
N LEU A 717 -11.23 13.58 -12.64
CA LEU A 717 -12.09 12.51 -13.17
C LEU A 717 -13.34 13.04 -13.90
N THR A 718 -13.84 14.21 -13.49
CA THR A 718 -14.97 14.88 -14.15
C THR A 718 -14.58 15.74 -15.35
N SER A 719 -13.29 15.92 -15.64
CA SER A 719 -12.84 16.66 -16.83
C SER A 719 -13.09 15.86 -18.11
N HIS A 720 -13.35 16.55 -19.23
CA HIS A 720 -13.32 15.89 -20.53
C HIS A 720 -11.93 15.33 -20.83
N ALA A 721 -10.86 16.00 -20.38
CA ALA A 721 -9.48 15.56 -20.56
C ALA A 721 -9.19 14.14 -20.03
N TYR A 722 -9.72 13.78 -18.86
CA TYR A 722 -9.59 12.43 -18.32
C TYR A 722 -10.46 11.40 -19.08
N GLN A 723 -11.66 11.82 -19.52
CA GLN A 723 -12.68 10.94 -20.12
C GLN A 723 -12.48 10.67 -21.61
N ARG A 724 -11.36 11.10 -22.19
CA ARG A 724 -11.02 10.92 -23.60
C ARG A 724 -10.68 9.47 -23.93
N SER A 725 -10.98 9.01 -25.13
CA SER A 725 -10.43 7.74 -25.63
C SER A 725 -8.91 7.84 -25.74
N ALA A 726 -8.18 6.81 -25.30
CA ALA A 726 -6.74 6.77 -25.56
C ALA A 726 -6.47 6.65 -27.06
N ASP A 727 -5.31 7.16 -27.48
CA ASP A 727 -4.77 6.90 -28.81
C ASP A 727 -3.82 5.69 -28.71
N PRO A 728 -4.17 4.53 -29.29
CA PRO A 728 -3.40 3.30 -29.17
C PRO A 728 -2.00 3.38 -29.80
N GLN A 729 -1.71 4.42 -30.59
CA GLN A 729 -0.41 4.63 -31.21
C GLN A 729 0.58 5.37 -30.30
N LEU A 730 0.09 5.99 -29.21
CA LEU A 730 0.95 6.72 -28.28
C LEU A 730 1.71 5.78 -27.35
N ILE A 731 3.01 6.04 -27.20
CA ILE A 731 3.86 5.36 -26.20
C ILE A 731 3.73 6.03 -24.82
N ALA A 732 3.50 7.34 -24.79
CA ALA A 732 3.32 8.13 -23.58
C ALA A 732 2.38 9.31 -23.82
N THR A 733 1.65 9.73 -22.78
CA THR A 733 0.78 10.90 -22.83
C THR A 733 1.62 12.15 -23.09
N GLY A 734 1.28 12.92 -24.12
CA GLY A 734 2.00 14.16 -24.46
C GLY A 734 1.79 15.29 -23.43
N PRO A 735 2.68 16.29 -23.40
CA PRO A 735 2.64 17.39 -22.42
C PRO A 735 1.40 18.28 -22.51
N LEU A 736 0.64 18.21 -23.61
CA LEU A 736 -0.62 18.94 -23.83
C LEU A 736 -1.89 18.14 -23.47
N PHE A 737 -1.77 16.87 -23.10
CA PHE A 737 -2.90 16.02 -22.72
C PHE A 737 -4.03 15.96 -23.79
N THR A 738 -3.66 16.01 -25.07
CA THR A 738 -4.61 15.97 -26.19
C THR A 738 -5.27 14.60 -26.38
N ALA A 739 -4.51 13.55 -26.08
CA ALA A 739 -4.96 12.17 -26.00
C ALA A 739 -4.20 11.44 -24.89
N PRO A 740 -4.86 10.59 -24.09
CA PRO A 740 -4.18 9.64 -23.22
C PRO A 740 -3.41 8.61 -24.04
N ALA A 741 -2.25 8.16 -23.55
CA ALA A 741 -1.62 6.94 -24.03
C ALA A 741 -2.17 5.71 -23.27
N PRO A 742 -2.20 4.52 -23.89
CA PRO A 742 -2.43 3.27 -23.18
C PRO A 742 -1.46 3.14 -22.00
N ARG A 743 -1.99 2.87 -20.81
CA ARG A 743 -1.18 2.70 -19.59
C ARG A 743 -1.19 1.27 -19.15
N ARG A 744 -0.06 0.73 -18.74
CA ARG A 744 -0.04 -0.58 -18.09
C ARG A 744 -0.61 -0.49 -16.67
N ILE A 745 -1.38 -1.47 -16.26
CA ILE A 745 -1.90 -1.54 -14.88
C ILE A 745 -0.80 -2.05 -13.93
N SER A 746 -0.91 -1.72 -12.64
CA SER A 746 0.05 -2.17 -11.64
C SER A 746 -0.07 -3.67 -11.38
N ALA A 747 1.00 -4.26 -10.84
CA ALA A 747 1.03 -5.66 -10.43
C ALA A 747 -0.13 -6.02 -9.47
N GLU A 748 -0.39 -5.15 -8.48
CA GLU A 748 -1.48 -5.33 -7.52
C GLU A 748 -2.84 -5.25 -8.20
N GLN A 749 -3.06 -4.27 -9.10
CA GLN A 749 -4.31 -4.17 -9.86
C GLN A 749 -4.57 -5.42 -10.69
N LEU A 750 -3.54 -5.94 -11.38
CA LEU A 750 -3.63 -7.16 -12.17
C LEU A 750 -4.05 -8.35 -11.32
N VAL A 751 -3.30 -8.64 -10.25
CA VAL A 751 -3.55 -9.79 -9.38
C VAL A 751 -4.92 -9.67 -8.72
N ASP A 752 -5.21 -8.57 -8.05
CA ASP A 752 -6.46 -8.41 -7.30
C ASP A 752 -7.67 -8.44 -8.25
N SER A 753 -7.57 -7.85 -9.45
CA SER A 753 -8.65 -7.89 -10.45
C SER A 753 -8.88 -9.29 -11.03
N LEU A 754 -7.83 -10.08 -11.27
CA LEU A 754 -7.97 -11.45 -11.76
C LEU A 754 -8.71 -12.34 -10.75
N PHE A 755 -8.35 -12.27 -9.47
CA PHE A 755 -9.07 -12.99 -8.41
C PHE A 755 -10.51 -12.47 -8.27
N ALA A 756 -10.73 -11.16 -8.31
CA ALA A 756 -12.07 -10.58 -8.20
C ALA A 756 -12.99 -10.97 -9.38
N ALA A 757 -12.52 -10.88 -10.62
CA ALA A 757 -13.33 -11.16 -11.82
C ALA A 757 -13.69 -12.64 -11.97
N THR A 758 -12.75 -13.54 -11.64
CA THR A 758 -12.99 -14.98 -11.61
C THR A 758 -13.83 -15.42 -10.40
N GLY A 759 -13.83 -14.61 -9.34
CA GLY A 759 -14.44 -14.93 -8.05
C GLY A 759 -13.71 -16.07 -7.33
N LYS A 760 -12.43 -16.31 -7.66
CA LYS A 760 -11.58 -17.25 -6.91
C LYS A 760 -11.20 -16.60 -5.57
N PRO A 761 -11.31 -17.30 -4.43
CA PRO A 761 -10.86 -16.76 -3.15
C PRO A 761 -9.35 -16.47 -3.14
N PHE A 762 -8.95 -15.30 -2.64
CA PHE A 762 -7.54 -14.94 -2.38
C PHE A 762 -7.02 -15.65 -1.12
N ALA A 763 -7.07 -16.98 -1.11
CA ALA A 763 -6.76 -17.81 0.05
C ALA A 763 -5.26 -18.16 0.08
N LEU A 764 -4.46 -17.39 0.80
CA LEU A 764 -3.01 -17.59 0.94
C LEU A 764 -2.61 -17.99 2.39
N GLU A 765 -1.35 -18.34 2.60
CA GLU A 765 -0.79 -18.49 3.95
C GLU A 765 -0.82 -17.16 4.73
N ALA A 766 -0.62 -17.23 6.05
CA ALA A 766 -0.35 -16.02 6.84
C ALA A 766 1.05 -15.48 6.48
N VAL A 767 1.18 -14.16 6.45
CA VAL A 767 2.43 -13.43 6.24
C VAL A 767 3.20 -13.41 7.56
N ASN A 768 3.61 -14.60 8.01
CA ASN A 768 4.20 -14.88 9.33
C ASN A 768 5.01 -16.20 9.28
N LEU A 769 6.25 -16.18 9.80
CA LEU A 769 7.12 -17.38 9.92
C LEU A 769 7.20 -17.95 11.35
N ASP A 770 6.62 -17.28 12.34
CA ASP A 770 6.52 -17.64 13.75
C ASP A 770 5.05 -17.92 14.15
N VAL A 771 4.35 -18.74 13.37
CA VAL A 771 2.88 -18.97 13.53
C VAL A 771 2.47 -19.56 14.89
N ASP A 772 3.41 -20.13 15.64
CA ASP A 772 3.24 -20.64 17.01
C ASP A 772 3.53 -19.57 18.08
N SER A 773 4.02 -18.39 17.69
CA SER A 773 4.20 -17.20 18.54
C SER A 773 5.11 -17.41 19.75
N VAL A 774 6.16 -18.23 19.57
CA VAL A 774 7.08 -18.55 20.67
C VAL A 774 8.27 -17.58 20.74
N ARG A 775 8.43 -16.68 19.77
CA ARG A 775 9.54 -15.72 19.73
C ARG A 775 9.19 -14.36 20.34
N THR A 776 10.22 -13.58 20.66
CA THR A 776 10.06 -12.20 21.14
C THR A 776 9.74 -11.27 19.98
N ILE A 777 9.10 -10.13 20.28
CA ILE A 777 8.64 -9.16 19.27
C ILE A 777 9.77 -8.58 18.40
N ASP A 778 11.00 -8.57 18.90
CA ASP A 778 12.17 -8.10 18.16
C ASP A 778 12.69 -9.11 17.12
N ASN A 779 12.17 -10.34 17.12
CA ASN A 779 12.70 -11.43 16.29
C ASN A 779 11.84 -11.78 15.07
N ALA A 780 10.51 -11.66 15.15
CA ALA A 780 9.60 -12.01 14.06
C ALA A 780 8.39 -11.08 14.07
N LEU A 781 7.88 -10.76 12.88
CA LEU A 781 6.66 -9.96 12.71
C LEU A 781 5.48 -10.84 12.28
N ASP A 782 4.27 -10.42 12.67
CA ASP A 782 3.03 -10.89 12.06
C ASP A 782 2.44 -9.75 11.22
N LEU A 783 2.26 -9.98 9.92
CA LEU A 783 1.55 -9.05 9.03
C LEU A 783 0.15 -9.57 8.67
N GLY A 784 -0.34 -10.59 9.36
CA GLY A 784 -1.65 -11.18 9.22
C GLY A 784 -1.81 -12.06 7.98
N ARG A 785 -3.06 -12.42 7.67
CA ARG A 785 -3.39 -13.11 6.41
C ARG A 785 -3.68 -12.09 5.32
N ALA A 786 -2.97 -12.20 4.21
CA ALA A 786 -3.17 -11.32 3.07
C ALA A 786 -4.53 -11.58 2.41
N ARG A 787 -5.24 -10.49 2.11
CA ARG A 787 -6.55 -10.48 1.42
C ARG A 787 -6.51 -9.68 0.12
N ARG A 788 -5.38 -9.01 -0.11
CA ARG A 788 -5.03 -8.14 -1.23
C ARG A 788 -3.55 -8.30 -1.49
N ALA A 789 -3.14 -8.11 -2.73
CA ALA A 789 -1.75 -8.19 -3.16
C ALA A 789 -0.82 -7.28 -2.34
N TRP A 790 -1.25 -6.05 -2.00
CA TRP A 790 -0.42 -5.10 -1.27
C TRP A 790 -0.03 -5.57 0.15
N MET A 791 -0.82 -6.47 0.75
CA MET A 791 -0.56 -6.99 2.11
C MET A 791 0.62 -7.96 2.15
N LEU A 792 1.08 -8.45 1.00
CA LEU A 792 2.25 -9.31 0.91
C LEU A 792 3.54 -8.56 1.31
N ALA A 793 4.58 -9.34 1.56
CA ALA A 793 5.89 -8.88 1.99
C ALA A 793 6.98 -9.71 1.32
N SER A 794 8.23 -9.25 1.39
CA SER A 794 9.37 -10.02 0.89
C SER A 794 9.46 -11.38 1.58
N THR A 795 9.56 -12.44 0.77
CA THR A 795 9.85 -13.82 1.17
C THR A 795 11.36 -14.12 1.18
N SER A 796 12.23 -13.12 1.01
CA SER A 796 13.65 -13.32 0.71
C SER A 796 14.44 -14.13 1.75
N ASN A 797 13.98 -14.21 3.01
CA ASN A 797 14.63 -15.05 4.02
C ASN A 797 14.33 -16.55 3.87
N GLU A 798 13.34 -16.92 3.06
CA GLU A 798 12.94 -18.32 2.82
C GLU A 798 13.92 -19.01 1.87
N ARG A 799 14.62 -18.25 1.02
CA ARG A 799 15.63 -18.77 0.08
C ARG A 799 16.73 -19.56 0.78
N ASP A 800 17.13 -19.13 1.97
CA ASP A 800 18.17 -19.78 2.75
C ASP A 800 17.63 -20.93 3.62
N ARG A 801 16.30 -21.08 3.72
CA ARG A 801 15.61 -22.05 4.58
C ARG A 801 14.36 -22.63 3.88
N PRO A 802 14.51 -23.64 3.00
CA PRO A 802 13.40 -24.17 2.19
C PRO A 802 12.19 -24.66 2.98
N SER A 803 12.35 -25.13 4.22
CA SER A 803 11.25 -25.51 5.12
C SER A 803 10.34 -24.34 5.50
N LEU A 804 10.85 -23.10 5.44
CA LEU A 804 10.09 -21.90 5.76
C LEU A 804 9.41 -21.25 4.56
N THR A 805 9.47 -21.87 3.37
CA THR A 805 8.80 -21.30 2.20
C THR A 805 7.29 -21.14 2.44
N LEU A 806 6.69 -20.13 1.82
CA LEU A 806 5.25 -19.91 1.81
C LEU A 806 4.70 -20.13 0.39
N PRO A 807 4.45 -21.40 -0.04
CA PRO A 807 4.30 -21.72 -1.46
C PRO A 807 3.16 -21.00 -2.16
N ARG A 808 2.03 -20.72 -1.50
CA ARG A 808 0.92 -20.00 -2.13
C ARG A 808 1.21 -18.51 -2.21
N ILE A 809 1.79 -17.90 -1.18
CA ILE A 809 2.30 -16.53 -1.23
C ILE A 809 3.34 -16.39 -2.35
N GLN A 810 4.30 -17.31 -2.45
CA GLN A 810 5.33 -17.31 -3.49
C GLN A 810 4.72 -17.34 -4.89
N ALA A 811 3.74 -18.21 -5.15
CA ALA A 811 3.08 -18.30 -6.45
C ALA A 811 2.41 -16.98 -6.89
N VAL A 812 1.95 -16.15 -5.95
CA VAL A 812 1.39 -14.81 -6.24
C VAL A 812 2.49 -13.75 -6.32
N ALA A 813 3.46 -13.79 -5.39
CA ALA A 813 4.57 -12.84 -5.34
C ALA A 813 5.44 -12.88 -6.60
N GLU A 814 5.68 -14.07 -7.17
CA GLU A 814 6.41 -14.23 -8.44
C GLU A 814 5.74 -13.47 -9.60
N VAL A 815 4.40 -13.53 -9.67
CA VAL A 815 3.64 -12.74 -10.65
C VAL A 815 3.80 -11.25 -10.34
N LEU A 816 3.64 -10.84 -9.08
CA LEU A 816 3.79 -9.45 -8.70
C LEU A 816 5.16 -8.88 -9.10
N GLU A 817 6.25 -9.58 -8.78
CA GLU A 817 7.63 -9.16 -9.07
C GLU A 817 7.89 -9.02 -10.58
N VAL A 818 7.39 -9.95 -11.40
CA VAL A 818 7.52 -9.90 -12.87
C VAL A 818 6.75 -8.72 -13.49
N PHE A 819 5.74 -8.21 -12.80
CA PHE A 819 4.99 -7.01 -13.16
C PHE A 819 5.47 -5.75 -12.40
N GLY A 820 6.67 -5.79 -11.83
CA GLY A 820 7.36 -4.63 -11.26
C GLY A 820 7.06 -4.34 -9.79
N TRP A 821 6.36 -5.22 -9.08
CA TRP A 821 6.20 -5.10 -7.62
C TRP A 821 7.56 -5.21 -6.91
N ARG A 822 7.70 -4.43 -5.84
CA ARG A 822 8.90 -4.40 -5.01
C ARG A 822 8.61 -5.05 -3.67
N GLY A 823 9.03 -6.30 -3.49
CA GLY A 823 8.92 -7.00 -2.20
C GLY A 823 9.79 -6.37 -1.10
N ALA A 824 10.91 -5.76 -1.48
CA ALA A 824 11.78 -4.96 -0.61
C ALA A 824 11.92 -3.53 -1.15
N ARG A 825 11.88 -2.53 -0.25
CA ARG A 825 11.92 -1.10 -0.61
C ARG A 825 12.94 -0.33 0.23
N PRO A 826 14.25 -0.55 0.00
CA PRO A 826 15.30 0.18 0.73
C PRO A 826 15.34 1.68 0.40
N ASP A 827 14.81 2.07 -0.76
CA ASP A 827 14.79 3.44 -1.29
C ASP A 827 13.39 3.82 -1.78
N PRO A 828 13.01 5.11 -1.73
CA PRO A 828 11.74 5.58 -2.27
C PRO A 828 11.72 5.47 -3.80
N ALA A 829 10.54 5.20 -4.36
CA ALA A 829 10.24 5.39 -5.78
C ALA A 829 9.14 6.44 -5.88
N PRO A 830 9.48 7.73 -6.09
CA PRO A 830 8.51 8.80 -5.97
C PRO A 830 7.49 8.86 -7.13
N GLY A 831 7.75 8.23 -8.27
CA GLY A 831 6.84 8.22 -9.43
C GLY A 831 6.02 6.93 -9.57
N VAL A 832 5.27 6.84 -10.66
CA VAL A 832 4.63 5.57 -11.08
C VAL A 832 5.72 4.56 -11.45
N ARG A 833 5.56 3.30 -11.03
CA ARG A 833 6.51 2.22 -11.36
C ARG A 833 6.64 2.06 -12.87
N GLU A 834 7.88 1.93 -13.34
CA GLU A 834 8.13 1.55 -14.72
C GLU A 834 7.77 0.07 -14.92
N VAL A 835 6.82 -0.18 -15.82
CA VAL A 835 6.23 -1.51 -16.06
C VAL A 835 6.64 -2.02 -17.43
N ALA A 836 7.96 -2.16 -17.62
CA ALA A 836 8.53 -2.63 -18.87
C ALA A 836 8.00 -4.02 -19.26
N ALA A 837 7.82 -4.23 -20.56
CA ALA A 837 7.48 -5.54 -21.10
C ALA A 837 8.66 -6.51 -20.93
N ASN A 838 8.38 -7.74 -20.52
CA ASN A 838 9.38 -8.80 -20.49
C ASN A 838 8.75 -10.15 -20.85
N VAL A 839 9.59 -11.12 -21.22
CA VAL A 839 9.14 -12.45 -21.68
C VAL A 839 8.52 -13.31 -20.57
N LEU A 840 8.79 -13.00 -19.30
CA LEU A 840 8.24 -13.75 -18.16
C LEU A 840 6.78 -13.39 -17.90
N GLN A 841 6.35 -12.16 -18.21
CA GLN A 841 4.96 -11.70 -18.06
C GLN A 841 3.95 -12.64 -18.73
N PRO A 842 4.02 -12.88 -20.06
CA PRO A 842 3.11 -13.81 -20.71
C PRO A 842 3.32 -15.27 -20.25
N ALA A 843 4.56 -15.68 -19.95
CA ALA A 843 4.82 -17.05 -19.50
C ALA A 843 4.12 -17.37 -18.17
N LEU A 844 4.18 -16.46 -17.19
CA LEU A 844 3.51 -16.59 -15.90
C LEU A 844 1.99 -16.45 -16.01
N LEU A 845 1.49 -15.52 -16.84
CA LEU A 845 0.04 -15.39 -17.06
C LEU A 845 -0.57 -16.59 -17.80
N SER A 846 0.21 -17.28 -18.63
CA SER A 846 -0.27 -18.46 -19.34
C SER A 846 -0.15 -19.75 -18.52
N ASN A 847 0.94 -19.93 -17.75
CA ASN A 847 1.27 -21.23 -17.15
C ASN A 847 1.67 -21.18 -15.67
N GLY A 848 1.63 -20.01 -15.04
CA GLY A 848 2.00 -19.85 -13.63
C GLY A 848 1.02 -20.56 -12.68
N THR A 849 1.52 -20.96 -11.51
CA THR A 849 0.72 -21.64 -10.48
C THR A 849 -0.55 -20.86 -10.11
N MET A 850 -0.45 -19.53 -9.96
CA MET A 850 -1.60 -18.66 -9.70
C MET A 850 -2.67 -18.78 -10.81
N MET A 851 -2.24 -18.85 -12.07
CA MET A 851 -3.15 -18.90 -13.22
C MET A 851 -3.87 -20.24 -13.33
N ILE A 852 -3.24 -21.33 -12.88
CA ILE A 852 -3.91 -22.63 -12.75
C ILE A 852 -5.10 -22.52 -11.79
N TRP A 853 -4.96 -21.77 -10.68
CA TRP A 853 -6.04 -21.58 -9.72
C TRP A 853 -7.19 -20.73 -10.25
N LEU A 854 -6.88 -19.74 -11.09
CA LEU A 854 -7.83 -18.79 -11.67
C LEU A 854 -8.58 -19.35 -12.90
N THR A 855 -8.03 -20.38 -13.52
CA THR A 855 -8.62 -21.03 -14.70
C THR A 855 -9.35 -22.31 -14.36
N ARG A 856 -8.87 -23.08 -13.36
CA ARG A 856 -9.53 -24.31 -12.93
C ARG A 856 -10.80 -24.03 -12.14
N LEU A 857 -11.89 -24.61 -12.60
CA LEU A 857 -13.19 -24.53 -11.94
C LEU A 857 -13.26 -25.51 -10.78
N SER A 858 -12.98 -25.03 -9.57
CA SER A 858 -13.18 -25.72 -8.29
C SER A 858 -14.53 -25.35 -7.65
N ASP A 859 -14.94 -26.05 -6.58
CA ASP A 859 -16.23 -25.82 -5.93
C ASP A 859 -16.36 -24.44 -5.27
N ASP A 860 -15.25 -23.83 -4.88
CA ASP A 860 -15.16 -22.48 -4.30
C ASP A 860 -14.96 -21.39 -5.36
N HIS A 861 -14.97 -21.72 -6.65
CA HIS A 861 -14.66 -20.80 -7.73
C HIS A 861 -15.91 -20.05 -8.23
N GLY A 862 -15.87 -18.72 -8.31
CA GLY A 862 -17.02 -17.91 -8.74
C GLY A 862 -17.52 -18.21 -10.16
N LEU A 863 -16.63 -18.52 -11.10
CA LEU A 863 -17.03 -19.00 -12.44
C LEU A 863 -17.70 -20.39 -12.46
N THR A 864 -17.51 -21.22 -11.42
CA THR A 864 -18.29 -22.46 -11.26
C THR A 864 -19.74 -22.12 -10.98
N GLU A 865 -20.02 -21.22 -10.04
CA GLU A 865 -21.39 -20.77 -9.77
C GLU A 865 -22.02 -20.10 -11.00
N PHE A 866 -21.26 -19.26 -11.71
CA PHE A 866 -21.69 -18.66 -12.98
C PHE A 866 -22.10 -19.72 -14.04
N ALA A 867 -21.34 -20.82 -14.13
CA ALA A 867 -21.65 -21.92 -15.04
C ALA A 867 -22.92 -22.70 -14.67
N LEU A 868 -23.32 -22.69 -13.40
CA LEU A 868 -24.48 -23.42 -12.89
C LEU A 868 -25.79 -22.63 -13.06
N GLU A 869 -25.73 -21.33 -13.38
CA GLU A 869 -26.90 -20.51 -13.66
C GLU A 869 -27.60 -20.96 -14.96
N ASP A 870 -28.93 -21.08 -14.94
CA ASP A 870 -29.73 -21.40 -16.13
C ASP A 870 -29.90 -20.17 -17.03
N GLN A 871 -29.32 -20.22 -18.23
CA GLN A 871 -29.34 -19.13 -19.20
C GLN A 871 -29.01 -19.63 -20.62
N PRO A 872 -29.43 -18.91 -21.69
CA PRO A 872 -28.99 -19.22 -23.06
C PRO A 872 -27.48 -19.06 -23.24
N ILE A 873 -26.87 -19.90 -24.06
CA ILE A 873 -25.41 -19.90 -24.29
C ILE A 873 -24.90 -18.57 -24.88
N GLU A 874 -25.67 -17.93 -25.75
CA GLU A 874 -25.29 -16.64 -26.33
C GLU A 874 -25.22 -15.56 -25.25
N ARG A 875 -26.15 -15.59 -24.28
CA ARG A 875 -26.15 -14.69 -23.12
C ARG A 875 -25.01 -15.02 -22.16
N PHE A 876 -24.70 -16.31 -21.99
CA PHE A 876 -23.57 -16.78 -21.19
C PHE A 876 -22.24 -16.18 -21.70
N VAL A 877 -21.99 -16.25 -23.02
CA VAL A 877 -20.78 -15.69 -23.64
C VAL A 877 -20.75 -14.17 -23.50
N ASP A 878 -21.88 -13.47 -23.75
CA ASP A 878 -21.94 -12.01 -23.58
C ASP A 878 -21.58 -11.59 -22.15
N ARG A 879 -22.17 -12.25 -21.15
CA ARG A 879 -21.89 -11.97 -19.73
C ARG A 879 -20.46 -12.29 -19.34
N LEU A 880 -19.89 -13.37 -19.86
CA LEU A 880 -18.50 -13.75 -19.60
C LEU A 880 -17.52 -12.66 -20.07
N PHE A 881 -17.73 -12.13 -21.28
CA PHE A 881 -16.94 -11.03 -21.82
C PHE A 881 -17.07 -9.75 -21.02
N VAL A 882 -18.30 -9.38 -20.64
CA VAL A 882 -18.55 -8.20 -19.82
C VAL A 882 -17.91 -8.35 -18.43
N ARG A 883 -18.00 -9.54 -17.83
CA ARG A 883 -17.43 -9.85 -16.52
C ARG A 883 -15.89 -9.82 -16.51
N LEU A 884 -15.26 -10.45 -17.50
CA LEU A 884 -13.79 -10.58 -17.52
C LEU A 884 -13.10 -9.38 -18.20
N LEU A 885 -13.64 -8.89 -19.31
CA LEU A 885 -12.99 -7.87 -20.14
C LEU A 885 -13.66 -6.50 -20.07
N THR A 886 -14.83 -6.38 -19.43
CA THR A 886 -15.61 -5.13 -19.36
C THR A 886 -15.95 -4.56 -20.75
N ARG A 887 -16.20 -5.45 -21.72
CA ARG A 887 -16.70 -5.08 -23.05
C ARG A 887 -17.58 -6.19 -23.60
N HIS A 888 -18.34 -5.88 -24.64
CA HIS A 888 -19.06 -6.90 -25.40
C HIS A 888 -18.09 -7.66 -26.34
N PRO A 889 -18.34 -8.94 -26.62
CA PRO A 889 -17.61 -9.66 -27.65
C PRO A 889 -17.92 -9.06 -29.03
N SER A 890 -16.94 -9.04 -29.92
CA SER A 890 -17.19 -8.87 -31.35
C SER A 890 -18.05 -10.02 -31.89
N ALA A 891 -18.66 -9.83 -33.06
CA ALA A 891 -19.46 -10.88 -33.69
C ALA A 891 -18.65 -12.18 -33.91
N GLN A 892 -17.38 -12.04 -34.30
CA GLN A 892 -16.47 -13.18 -34.51
C GLN A 892 -16.12 -13.87 -33.19
N GLU A 893 -15.73 -13.12 -32.15
CA GLU A 893 -15.45 -13.69 -30.82
C GLU A 893 -16.69 -14.42 -30.29
N LYS A 894 -17.86 -13.79 -30.36
CA LYS A 894 -19.12 -14.38 -29.88
C LYS A 894 -19.39 -15.71 -30.56
N GLN A 895 -19.22 -15.80 -31.88
CA GLN A 895 -19.40 -17.03 -32.63
C GLN A 895 -18.42 -18.11 -32.16
N ILE A 896 -17.12 -17.82 -32.13
CA ILE A 896 -16.07 -18.77 -31.74
C ILE A 896 -16.34 -19.38 -30.35
N TYR A 897 -16.62 -18.54 -29.36
CA TYR A 897 -16.81 -18.99 -27.98
C TYR A 897 -18.16 -19.70 -27.78
N THR A 898 -19.19 -19.27 -28.50
CA THR A 898 -20.49 -19.97 -28.49
C THR A 898 -20.35 -21.37 -29.09
N ASP A 899 -19.72 -21.50 -30.26
CA ASP A 899 -19.56 -22.78 -30.95
C ASP A 899 -18.69 -23.75 -30.13
N THR A 900 -17.66 -23.23 -29.45
CA THR A 900 -16.80 -24.00 -28.55
C THR A 900 -17.59 -24.55 -27.35
N LEU A 901 -18.45 -23.73 -26.73
CA LEU A 901 -19.17 -24.11 -25.51
C LEU A 901 -20.50 -24.84 -25.77
N ARG A 902 -21.04 -24.80 -26.99
CA ARG A 902 -22.36 -25.37 -27.34
C ARG A 902 -22.45 -26.88 -27.09
N PRO A 903 -21.46 -27.72 -27.46
CA PRO A 903 -21.54 -29.16 -27.23
C PRO A 903 -21.62 -29.48 -25.73
N GLY A 904 -22.75 -30.05 -25.31
CA GLY A 904 -23.00 -30.44 -23.92
C GLY A 904 -23.50 -29.34 -22.99
N TYR A 905 -23.71 -28.10 -23.47
CA TYR A 905 -24.12 -26.97 -22.61
C TYR A 905 -25.42 -27.24 -21.84
N ALA A 906 -26.44 -27.81 -22.49
CA ALA A 906 -27.72 -28.11 -21.85
C ALA A 906 -27.62 -29.18 -20.74
N ALA A 907 -26.66 -30.11 -20.87
CA ALA A 907 -26.41 -31.18 -19.91
C ALA A 907 -25.17 -30.92 -19.04
N ARG A 908 -24.67 -29.67 -19.01
CA ARG A 908 -23.41 -29.33 -18.33
C ARG A 908 -23.49 -29.50 -16.82
N ILE A 909 -24.67 -29.29 -16.24
CA ILE A 909 -24.90 -29.42 -14.80
C ILE A 909 -25.13 -30.89 -14.51
N VAL A 910 -24.27 -31.47 -13.67
CA VAL A 910 -24.42 -32.85 -13.22
C VAL A 910 -24.82 -32.85 -11.75
N ALA A 911 -25.64 -33.83 -11.35
CA ALA A 911 -25.94 -34.01 -9.94
C ALA A 911 -24.63 -34.20 -9.18
N ALA A 912 -24.39 -33.34 -8.18
CA ALA A 912 -23.25 -33.54 -7.31
C ALA A 912 -23.33 -34.97 -6.75
N PRO A 913 -22.23 -35.73 -6.74
CA PRO A 913 -22.23 -37.01 -6.04
C PRO A 913 -22.78 -36.77 -4.63
N ALA A 914 -23.70 -37.63 -4.17
CA ALA A 914 -24.23 -37.56 -2.81
C ALA A 914 -23.04 -37.35 -1.88
N ALA A 915 -23.05 -36.29 -1.08
CA ALA A 915 -21.91 -35.88 -0.27
C ALA A 915 -21.34 -37.12 0.40
N GLY A 916 -20.20 -37.61 -0.12
CA GLY A 916 -19.49 -38.70 0.52
C GLY A 916 -19.25 -38.26 1.95
N ALA A 917 -19.38 -39.18 2.92
CA ALA A 917 -19.18 -38.89 4.33
C ALA A 917 -18.03 -37.90 4.47
N ALA A 918 -18.32 -36.69 4.97
CA ALA A 918 -17.37 -35.59 5.01
C ALA A 918 -16.03 -36.16 5.47
N VAL A 919 -15.01 -36.11 4.60
CA VAL A 919 -13.70 -36.63 4.94
C VAL A 919 -13.33 -35.94 6.25
N PRO A 920 -13.08 -36.68 7.35
CA PRO A 920 -12.75 -36.05 8.61
C PRO A 920 -11.63 -35.06 8.36
N PRO A 921 -11.70 -33.83 8.90
CA PRO A 921 -10.65 -32.84 8.68
C PRO A 921 -9.31 -33.49 8.99
N ALA A 922 -8.43 -33.59 7.99
CA ALA A 922 -7.12 -34.16 8.20
C ALA A 922 -6.36 -33.27 9.17
N ARG A 923 -5.65 -33.86 10.14
CA ARG A 923 -4.76 -33.11 11.02
C ARG A 923 -3.74 -32.38 10.18
N ARG A 924 -3.86 -31.05 10.10
CA ARG A 924 -2.93 -30.24 9.32
C ARG A 924 -1.69 -30.00 10.16
N ARG A 925 -0.60 -30.65 9.78
CA ARG A 925 0.72 -30.36 10.33
C ARG A 925 1.17 -28.98 9.87
N PHE A 926 1.94 -28.27 10.68
CA PHE A 926 2.49 -26.95 10.37
C PHE A 926 4.01 -26.91 10.50
N VAL A 927 4.61 -26.03 9.69
CA VAL A 927 6.01 -25.64 9.82
C VAL A 927 6.09 -24.19 10.30
N ALA A 928 6.95 -23.94 11.28
CA ALA A 928 7.23 -22.65 11.87
C ALA A 928 8.74 -22.50 12.11
N TRP A 929 9.19 -21.32 12.52
CA TRP A 929 10.58 -21.09 12.92
C TRP A 929 11.07 -22.09 13.98
N SER A 930 10.20 -22.56 14.86
CA SER A 930 10.54 -23.49 15.93
C SER A 930 10.84 -24.92 15.49
N ASN A 931 10.42 -25.37 14.29
CA ASN A 931 10.63 -26.75 13.82
C ASN A 931 11.28 -26.86 12.43
N HIS A 932 11.59 -25.75 11.78
CA HIS A 932 12.06 -25.71 10.39
C HIS A 932 13.36 -26.48 10.11
N MET A 933 14.18 -26.76 11.13
CA MET A 933 15.42 -27.53 10.98
C MET A 933 15.19 -29.05 10.96
N LYS A 934 13.96 -29.53 11.21
CA LYS A 934 13.61 -30.95 11.15
C LYS A 934 13.45 -31.43 9.71
N SER A 935 13.91 -32.66 9.43
CA SER A 935 13.74 -33.29 8.12
C SER A 935 12.26 -33.38 7.69
N ALA A 936 11.37 -33.73 8.62
CA ALA A 936 9.94 -33.79 8.37
C ALA A 936 9.32 -32.43 7.98
N ALA A 937 9.92 -31.31 8.39
CA ALA A 937 9.47 -29.98 7.98
C ALA A 937 9.73 -29.74 6.48
N ASN A 938 10.86 -30.22 5.95
CA ASN A 938 11.13 -30.17 4.51
C ASN A 938 10.14 -31.02 3.72
N THR A 939 9.87 -32.25 4.18
CA THR A 939 8.90 -33.14 3.52
C THR A 939 7.51 -32.50 3.46
N LEU A 940 7.02 -32.01 4.60
CA LEU A 940 5.72 -31.33 4.65
C LEU A 940 5.67 -30.11 3.74
N ARG A 941 6.75 -29.33 3.69
CA ARG A 941 6.79 -28.13 2.84
C ARG A 941 6.78 -28.47 1.36
N LEU A 942 7.48 -29.52 0.94
CA LEU A 942 7.42 -30.05 -0.43
C LEU A 942 6.01 -30.55 -0.79
N GLU A 943 5.30 -31.18 0.16
CA GLU A 943 3.91 -31.59 -0.03
C GLU A 943 2.97 -30.39 -0.21
N GLU A 944 3.14 -29.34 0.60
CA GLU A 944 2.38 -28.08 0.48
C GLU A 944 2.70 -27.35 -0.83
N GLU A 945 3.95 -27.31 -1.26
CA GLU A 945 4.37 -26.75 -2.54
C GLU A 945 3.75 -27.52 -3.71
N ALA A 946 3.79 -28.85 -3.67
CA ALA A 946 3.14 -29.69 -4.67
C ALA A 946 1.62 -29.50 -4.67
N ALA A 947 0.99 -29.31 -3.50
CA ALA A 947 -0.44 -29.00 -3.39
C ALA A 947 -0.77 -27.62 -3.97
N ALA A 948 0.04 -26.60 -3.69
CA ALA A 948 -0.09 -25.27 -4.28
C ALA A 948 0.02 -25.33 -5.80
N ARG A 949 1.03 -26.02 -6.35
CA ARG A 949 1.18 -26.22 -7.80
C ARG A 949 0.02 -26.98 -8.43
N ARG A 950 -0.49 -28.01 -7.75
CA ARG A 950 -1.65 -28.76 -8.23
C ARG A 950 -2.90 -27.88 -8.25
N GLY A 951 -3.11 -27.02 -7.26
CA GLY A 951 -4.35 -26.26 -7.07
C GLY A 951 -5.51 -27.13 -6.57
N ASP A 952 -6.66 -26.50 -6.32
CA ASP A 952 -7.86 -27.18 -5.82
C ASP A 952 -8.39 -28.21 -6.83
N PRO A 953 -9.08 -29.27 -6.38
CA PRO A 953 -9.64 -30.25 -7.29
C PRO A 953 -10.72 -29.60 -8.19
N PRO A 954 -10.82 -30.04 -9.45
CA PRO A 954 -11.99 -29.82 -10.30
C PRO A 954 -13.33 -30.03 -9.59
N THR A 955 -14.29 -29.13 -9.83
CA THR A 955 -15.67 -29.34 -9.41
C THR A 955 -16.25 -30.59 -10.08
N ALA A 956 -16.95 -31.40 -9.30
CA ALA A 956 -17.73 -32.54 -9.79
C ALA A 956 -19.17 -32.14 -10.16
N ARG A 957 -19.55 -30.86 -10.02
CA ARG A 957 -20.91 -30.35 -10.33
C ARG A 957 -21.11 -30.02 -11.81
N LEU A 958 -20.03 -30.05 -12.60
CA LEU A 958 -20.04 -29.81 -14.03
C LEU A 958 -19.56 -31.05 -14.79
N ALA A 959 -20.18 -31.34 -15.93
CA ALA A 959 -19.74 -32.39 -16.84
C ALA A 959 -18.28 -32.15 -17.26
N ALA A 960 -17.41 -33.13 -16.99
CA ALA A 960 -15.95 -32.95 -17.07
C ALA A 960 -15.46 -32.44 -18.43
N ASP A 961 -16.09 -32.92 -19.51
CA ASP A 961 -15.76 -32.54 -20.88
C ASP A 961 -16.12 -31.08 -21.20
N TRP A 962 -17.35 -30.66 -20.82
CA TRP A 962 -17.79 -29.27 -20.99
C TRP A 962 -17.00 -28.32 -20.09
N ARG A 963 -16.74 -28.71 -18.84
CA ARG A 963 -15.93 -27.97 -17.88
C ARG A 963 -14.55 -27.64 -18.45
N ARG A 964 -13.84 -28.61 -19.03
CA ARG A 964 -12.51 -28.38 -19.63
C ARG A 964 -12.55 -27.35 -20.76
N ARG A 965 -13.54 -27.44 -21.67
CA ARG A 965 -13.71 -26.41 -22.71
C ARG A 965 -13.97 -25.02 -22.11
N PHE A 966 -14.74 -24.95 -21.03
CA PHE A 966 -14.96 -23.68 -20.35
C PHE A 966 -13.69 -23.16 -19.67
N GLU A 967 -12.88 -24.03 -19.06
CA GLU A 967 -11.55 -23.69 -18.54
C GLU A 967 -10.62 -23.14 -19.65
N ASP A 968 -10.63 -23.72 -20.85
CA ASP A 968 -9.86 -23.22 -22.02
C ASP A 968 -10.34 -21.83 -22.46
N VAL A 969 -11.66 -21.60 -22.48
CA VAL A 969 -12.23 -20.28 -22.78
C VAL A 969 -11.82 -19.25 -21.73
N VAL A 970 -11.89 -19.59 -20.44
CA VAL A 970 -11.45 -18.71 -19.35
C VAL A 970 -9.96 -18.40 -19.51
N TRP A 971 -9.12 -19.41 -19.76
CA TRP A 971 -7.70 -19.23 -19.99
C TRP A 971 -7.42 -18.24 -21.12
N ALA A 972 -8.13 -18.36 -22.25
CA ALA A 972 -7.98 -17.45 -23.38
C ALA A 972 -8.35 -16.00 -23.02
N LEU A 973 -9.46 -15.80 -22.28
CA LEU A 973 -9.91 -14.47 -21.87
C LEU A 973 -9.01 -13.84 -20.80
N LEU A 974 -8.42 -14.63 -19.90
CA LEU A 974 -7.48 -14.12 -18.88
C LEU A 974 -6.10 -13.77 -19.48
N ASN A 975 -5.77 -14.27 -20.66
CA ASN A 975 -4.55 -13.94 -21.40
C ASN A 975 -4.77 -12.83 -22.46
N ALA A 976 -5.94 -12.19 -22.47
CA ALA A 976 -6.24 -11.08 -23.38
C ALA A 976 -5.44 -9.80 -23.00
N PRO A 977 -5.04 -8.97 -23.98
CA PRO A 977 -4.21 -7.78 -23.74
C PRO A 977 -4.87 -6.75 -22.79
N GLU A 978 -6.20 -6.74 -22.68
CA GLU A 978 -6.99 -5.88 -21.78
C GLU A 978 -6.66 -6.10 -20.29
N TRP A 979 -6.05 -7.23 -19.93
CA TRP A 979 -5.57 -7.47 -18.57
C TRP A 979 -4.26 -6.77 -18.26
N THR A 980 -3.51 -6.33 -19.27
CA THR A 980 -2.21 -5.69 -19.05
C THR A 980 -2.26 -4.18 -19.26
N HIS A 981 -3.29 -3.66 -19.95
CA HIS A 981 -3.40 -2.25 -20.30
C HIS A 981 -4.75 -1.63 -19.93
N LEU A 982 -4.69 -0.38 -19.54
CA LEU A 982 -5.74 0.60 -19.40
C LEU A 982 -5.82 1.40 -20.71
N LEU A 983 -6.96 1.31 -21.39
CA LEU A 983 -7.24 1.99 -22.65
C LEU A 983 -8.06 3.27 -22.44
#